data_AF-A0A4Y7PDG0-F1
#
_entry.id   AF-A0A4Y7PDG0-F1
#
_cell.length_a   1.000
_cell.length_b   1.000
_cell.length_c   1.000
_cell.angle_alpha   90.00
_cell.angle_beta   90.00
_cell.angle_gamma   90.00
#
_symmetry.space_group_name_H-M   'P 1'
#
loop_
_entity.id
_entity.type
_entity.pdbx_description
1 polymer ?
#
loop_
_entity_poly.entity_id
_entity_poly.type
_entity_poly.pdbx_seq_one_letter_code
_entity_poly.pdbx_strand_id
1 'polypeptide(L)'
;LFDTVLQGKQALGPKNANLFIEAVCAQPDPVNCISMIVESKAGLSSIQSVMRFDLSLSFFNGHAGNLIGYIQAPDLKTIGGGSFLNDIILKIVEPPIFWTPFRKAFQAGSLKENGQKAFAWLLLQLITLPRTSESSYIDLAKDTTIIHRIVASSSLDTRTIGQKIKHVLETQSSGLSIDSEHSPGGRHDNDFVDFRQISILPTADEILSSERAFYRPSAWLEDPKTEGTRLGDYIDNQFRLLREDMLYEMREELQIALKKKKGNHRGFVVEGLKLLDVHCGNEDKRSKWGITLECEHDLWQLKKLSAKNRKIHLTNNRNIVKHQSLVCLLVDDQVVAFMTVNRDEDLLARKPPVFILQLEREASTVGVLLKLKIAKRIKLIQVDTAIFSYEPVLKALQGIREMPLSPELLFWTKDSVLECPPSLPKKIIQALKANPLQDLQGLIGTPKSIILDQSQAESLISGLAQRVSLIHGPPGTGKSFIGALLAKVLHDTTRHIILIVCYTNHALDQFLEDLLDIGIPQTSLVRLGGKSTPRTEPFSVRNQKTGSNLGKSDWKVIDELKKQCDNLRGRLQRAFLKYKEANVGYQEILSHLEFEDRDYFDAFRVPMSTDGMTRVGKKGQAVGPNYLISKWSNGSDAGMFKQHARILKASMVWSMAPAARRAQISKWKLDIQNEEVATLQAIARDYN
;
A
#
# COMPACT_ATOMS: atom_id res chain seq x y z
N LEU A 1 -39.76 -28.61 0.04
CA LEU A 1 -39.05 -28.62 -1.26
C LEU A 1 -37.63 -29.14 -1.11
N PHE A 2 -36.84 -28.62 -0.17
CA PHE A 2 -35.47 -29.08 0.09
C PHE A 2 -35.41 -30.61 0.36
N ASP A 3 -36.06 -31.12 1.42
CA ASP A 3 -36.02 -32.55 1.77
C ASP A 3 -36.63 -33.46 0.70
N THR A 4 -37.70 -33.01 0.03
CA THR A 4 -38.40 -33.78 -1.00
C THR A 4 -37.56 -33.96 -2.26
N VAL A 5 -36.75 -32.95 -2.61
CA VAL A 5 -35.80 -33.02 -3.73
C VAL A 5 -34.59 -33.88 -3.36
N LEU A 6 -34.02 -33.73 -2.15
CA LEU A 6 -32.89 -34.56 -1.70
C LEU A 6 -33.23 -36.05 -1.64
N GLN A 7 -34.46 -36.40 -1.26
CA GLN A 7 -34.96 -37.78 -1.26
C GLN A 7 -35.30 -38.31 -2.66
N GLY A 8 -35.18 -37.50 -3.72
CA GLY A 8 -35.52 -37.87 -5.10
C GLY A 8 -37.02 -38.03 -5.37
N LYS A 9 -37.88 -37.56 -4.46
CA LYS A 9 -39.35 -37.68 -4.56
C LYS A 9 -39.98 -36.61 -5.45
N GLN A 10 -39.26 -35.51 -5.71
CA GLN A 10 -39.74 -34.40 -6.53
C GLN A 10 -38.69 -34.00 -7.57
N ALA A 11 -39.05 -34.02 -8.85
CA ALA A 11 -38.18 -33.61 -9.94
C ALA A 11 -38.04 -32.08 -10.00
N LEU A 12 -36.83 -31.61 -10.31
CA LEU A 12 -36.54 -30.21 -10.56
C LEU A 12 -36.76 -29.87 -12.04
N GLY A 13 -37.35 -28.71 -12.29
CA GLY A 13 -37.51 -28.11 -13.60
C GLY A 13 -37.39 -26.59 -13.51
N PRO A 14 -37.50 -25.86 -14.64
CA PRO A 14 -37.22 -24.43 -14.69
C PRO A 14 -38.10 -23.57 -13.74
N LYS A 15 -39.30 -24.03 -13.38
CA LYS A 15 -40.25 -23.30 -12.53
C LYS A 15 -39.99 -23.42 -11.02
N ASN A 16 -39.35 -24.50 -10.55
CA ASN A 16 -39.08 -24.73 -9.12
C ASN A 16 -37.58 -24.68 -8.77
N ALA A 17 -36.71 -24.48 -9.76
CA ALA A 17 -35.26 -24.42 -9.58
C ALA A 17 -34.80 -23.27 -8.66
N ASN A 18 -35.37 -22.07 -8.86
CA ASN A 18 -35.04 -20.89 -8.05
C ASN A 18 -35.49 -21.06 -6.59
N LEU A 19 -36.69 -21.62 -6.39
CA LEU A 19 -37.22 -21.93 -5.05
C LEU A 19 -36.36 -22.97 -4.32
N PHE A 20 -35.73 -23.90 -5.05
CA PHE A 20 -34.79 -24.84 -4.46
C PHE A 20 -33.51 -24.14 -4.01
N ILE A 21 -32.92 -23.24 -4.81
CA ILE A 21 -31.77 -22.43 -4.38
C ILE A 21 -32.10 -21.59 -3.15
N GLU A 22 -33.26 -20.94 -3.14
CA GLU A 22 -33.71 -20.15 -1.99
C GLU A 22 -33.86 -21.03 -0.75
N ALA A 23 -34.42 -22.23 -0.88
CA ALA A 23 -34.56 -23.17 0.22
C ALA A 23 -33.21 -23.70 0.75
N VAL A 24 -32.19 -23.81 -0.11
CA VAL A 24 -30.81 -24.13 0.29
C VAL A 24 -30.20 -22.96 1.04
N CYS A 25 -30.29 -21.74 0.48
CA CYS A 25 -29.68 -20.54 1.07
C CYS A 25 -30.39 -20.08 2.36
N ALA A 26 -31.63 -20.51 2.59
CA ALA A 26 -32.40 -20.23 3.79
C ALA A 26 -32.07 -21.17 4.97
N GLN A 27 -31.28 -22.23 4.75
CA GLN A 27 -30.85 -23.08 5.85
C GLN A 27 -29.89 -22.29 6.77
N PRO A 28 -30.06 -22.36 8.11
CA PRO A 28 -29.24 -21.58 9.04
C PRO A 28 -27.83 -22.14 9.21
N ASP A 29 -27.65 -23.43 8.92
CA ASP A 29 -26.37 -24.15 9.04
C ASP A 29 -25.89 -24.63 7.66
N PRO A 30 -24.95 -23.89 7.03
CA PRO A 30 -24.34 -24.27 5.76
C PRO A 30 -23.67 -25.64 5.80
N VAL A 31 -23.04 -26.00 6.91
CA VAL A 31 -22.29 -27.25 7.07
C VAL A 31 -23.22 -28.44 6.95
N ASN A 32 -24.25 -28.49 7.80
CA ASN A 32 -25.20 -29.59 7.83
C ASN A 32 -25.99 -29.66 6.51
N CYS A 33 -26.41 -28.50 5.98
CA CYS A 33 -27.08 -28.41 4.69
C CYS A 33 -26.28 -29.07 3.56
N ILE A 34 -24.99 -28.75 3.48
CA ILE A 34 -24.10 -29.26 2.44
C ILE A 34 -23.78 -30.74 2.64
N SER A 35 -23.59 -31.20 3.88
CA SER A 35 -23.45 -32.64 4.17
C SER A 35 -24.66 -33.43 3.67
N MET A 36 -25.87 -32.96 3.98
CA MET A 36 -27.11 -33.59 3.51
C MET A 36 -27.22 -33.60 1.97
N ILE A 37 -26.79 -32.54 1.29
CA ILE A 37 -26.79 -32.48 -0.18
C ILE A 37 -25.83 -33.52 -0.77
N VAL A 38 -24.61 -33.65 -0.23
CA VAL A 38 -23.58 -34.56 -0.73
C VAL A 38 -23.92 -36.02 -0.43
N GLU A 39 -24.46 -36.32 0.75
CA GLU A 39 -24.83 -37.68 1.16
C GLU A 39 -26.13 -38.19 0.49
N SER A 40 -26.98 -37.28 0.02
CA SER A 40 -28.24 -37.64 -0.60
C SER A 40 -28.08 -38.22 -2.01
N LYS A 41 -28.97 -39.15 -2.39
CA LYS A 41 -28.96 -39.80 -3.71
C LYS A 41 -29.14 -38.82 -4.88
N ALA A 42 -29.83 -37.70 -4.67
CA ALA A 42 -30.20 -36.75 -5.71
C ALA A 42 -29.68 -35.32 -5.49
N GLY A 43 -29.01 -35.00 -4.39
CA GLY A 43 -28.66 -33.62 -4.04
C GLY A 43 -27.63 -32.98 -4.98
N LEU A 44 -26.49 -33.65 -5.22
CA LEU A 44 -25.46 -33.15 -6.13
C LEU A 44 -25.96 -33.00 -7.58
N SER A 45 -26.74 -33.96 -8.08
CA SER A 45 -27.34 -33.89 -9.41
C SER A 45 -28.42 -32.81 -9.50
N SER A 46 -29.12 -32.53 -8.39
CA SER A 46 -30.08 -31.44 -8.27
C SER A 46 -29.41 -30.08 -8.37
N ILE A 47 -28.34 -29.83 -7.59
CA ILE A 47 -27.56 -28.58 -7.65
C ILE A 47 -27.02 -28.36 -9.07
N GLN A 48 -26.44 -29.40 -9.66
CA GLN A 48 -25.93 -29.37 -11.02
C GLN A 48 -27.02 -29.04 -12.06
N SER A 49 -28.23 -29.59 -11.91
CA SER A 49 -29.34 -29.34 -12.83
C SER A 49 -29.86 -27.92 -12.71
N VAL A 50 -29.99 -27.38 -11.49
CA VAL A 50 -30.46 -26.00 -11.30
C VAL A 50 -29.52 -24.99 -11.92
N MET A 51 -28.21 -25.18 -11.79
CA MET A 51 -27.21 -24.29 -12.40
C MET A 51 -27.22 -24.30 -13.93
N ARG A 52 -27.98 -25.21 -14.56
CA ARG A 52 -28.10 -25.33 -16.02
C ARG A 52 -29.42 -24.83 -16.60
N PHE A 53 -30.46 -24.65 -15.77
CA PHE A 53 -31.78 -24.27 -16.27
C PHE A 53 -31.86 -22.80 -16.70
N ASP A 54 -31.13 -21.91 -16.03
CA ASP A 54 -31.10 -20.48 -16.34
C ASP A 54 -29.64 -20.00 -16.51
N LEU A 55 -29.36 -19.38 -17.66
CA LEU A 55 -28.03 -18.84 -18.01
C LEU A 55 -28.11 -17.32 -18.27
N SER A 56 -29.14 -16.67 -17.72
CA SER A 56 -29.38 -15.23 -17.84
C SER A 56 -28.49 -14.41 -16.90
N LEU A 57 -28.30 -13.14 -17.24
CA LEU A 57 -27.60 -12.19 -16.37
C LEU A 57 -28.31 -11.99 -15.01
N SER A 58 -29.64 -12.11 -14.97
CA SER A 58 -30.41 -12.06 -13.72
C SER A 58 -30.07 -13.22 -12.80
N PHE A 59 -29.93 -14.43 -13.36
CA PHE A 59 -29.58 -15.61 -12.59
C PHE A 59 -28.15 -15.54 -12.03
N PHE A 60 -27.18 -15.16 -12.88
CA PHE A 60 -25.78 -15.01 -12.47
C PHE A 60 -25.59 -14.01 -11.32
N ASN A 61 -26.31 -12.89 -11.36
CA ASN A 61 -26.22 -11.86 -10.33
C ASN A 61 -27.13 -12.11 -9.12
N GLY A 62 -28.14 -12.97 -9.27
CA GLY A 62 -29.13 -13.31 -8.26
C GLY A 62 -28.89 -14.70 -7.67
N HIS A 63 -29.73 -15.67 -8.04
CA HIS A 63 -29.76 -17.00 -7.41
C HIS A 63 -28.42 -17.76 -7.48
N ALA A 64 -27.71 -17.75 -8.62
CA ALA A 64 -26.41 -18.40 -8.72
C ALA A 64 -25.37 -17.74 -7.80
N GLY A 65 -25.31 -16.40 -7.82
CA GLY A 65 -24.44 -15.64 -6.94
C GLY A 65 -24.73 -15.90 -5.46
N ASN A 66 -26.01 -16.00 -5.08
CA ASN A 66 -26.43 -16.30 -3.71
C ASN A 66 -26.05 -17.72 -3.28
N LEU A 67 -26.24 -18.73 -4.14
CA LEU A 67 -25.82 -20.11 -3.85
C LEU A 67 -24.30 -20.20 -3.67
N ILE A 68 -23.54 -19.57 -4.58
CA ILE A 68 -22.07 -19.52 -4.50
C ILE A 68 -21.63 -18.75 -3.26
N GLY A 69 -22.35 -17.70 -2.87
CA GLY A 69 -22.13 -16.97 -1.62
C GLY A 69 -22.41 -17.81 -0.38
N TYR A 70 -23.43 -18.67 -0.42
CA TYR A 70 -23.80 -19.55 0.70
C TYR A 70 -22.72 -20.62 0.97
N ILE A 71 -22.16 -21.21 -0.09
CA ILE A 71 -21.08 -22.22 0.02
C ILE A 71 -19.70 -21.63 0.33
N GLN A 72 -19.58 -20.30 0.47
CA GLN A 72 -18.34 -19.63 0.92
C GLN A 72 -18.11 -19.72 2.43
N ALA A 73 -19.03 -20.32 3.19
CA ALA A 73 -18.92 -20.42 4.64
C ALA A 73 -17.57 -21.05 5.06
N PRO A 74 -16.81 -20.43 5.98
CA PRO A 74 -15.44 -20.86 6.31
C PRO A 74 -15.39 -22.29 6.85
N ASP A 75 -16.40 -22.70 7.61
CA ASP A 75 -16.51 -24.03 8.21
C ASP A 75 -16.61 -25.15 7.16
N LEU A 76 -17.03 -24.85 5.93
CA LEU A 76 -17.10 -25.85 4.84
C LEU A 76 -15.72 -26.28 4.33
N LYS A 77 -14.67 -25.48 4.56
CA LYS A 77 -13.31 -25.84 4.15
C LYS A 77 -12.64 -26.85 5.08
N THR A 78 -13.05 -26.89 6.35
CA THR A 78 -12.44 -27.75 7.37
C THR A 78 -13.04 -29.16 7.37
N ILE A 79 -14.27 -29.31 6.89
CA ILE A 79 -14.99 -30.59 6.91
C ILE A 79 -14.49 -31.55 5.83
N GLY A 80 -14.16 -32.78 6.24
CA GLY A 80 -13.73 -33.84 5.33
C GLY A 80 -12.48 -33.47 4.51
N GLY A 81 -11.63 -32.57 5.01
CA GLY A 81 -10.48 -32.04 4.27
C GLY A 81 -10.86 -31.22 3.03
N GLY A 82 -12.04 -30.60 3.02
CA GLY A 82 -12.56 -29.81 1.90
C GLY A 82 -13.18 -30.63 0.76
N SER A 83 -13.25 -31.95 0.88
CA SER A 83 -13.79 -32.85 -0.16
C SER A 83 -15.24 -32.55 -0.54
N PHE A 84 -16.11 -32.31 0.45
CA PHE A 84 -17.52 -31.95 0.24
C PHE A 84 -17.69 -30.68 -0.59
N LEU A 85 -16.88 -29.66 -0.30
CA LEU A 85 -16.88 -28.39 -1.04
C LEU A 85 -16.41 -28.61 -2.48
N ASN A 86 -15.35 -29.39 -2.67
CA ASN A 86 -14.79 -29.69 -3.98
C ASN A 86 -15.80 -30.43 -4.87
N ASP A 87 -16.53 -31.41 -4.32
CA ASP A 87 -17.54 -32.17 -5.05
C ASP A 87 -18.68 -31.28 -5.57
N ILE A 88 -19.14 -30.31 -4.76
CA ILE A 88 -20.16 -29.35 -5.18
C ILE A 88 -19.63 -28.41 -6.25
N ILE A 89 -18.43 -27.87 -6.08
CA ILE A 89 -17.82 -26.94 -7.05
C ILE A 89 -17.67 -27.61 -8.41
N LEU A 90 -17.14 -28.85 -8.44
CA LEU A 90 -17.03 -29.62 -9.67
C LEU A 90 -18.40 -29.87 -10.30
N LYS A 91 -19.44 -30.17 -9.51
CA LYS A 91 -20.81 -30.36 -10.04
C LYS A 91 -21.42 -29.08 -10.60
N ILE A 92 -21.08 -27.91 -10.07
CA ILE A 92 -21.52 -26.61 -10.59
C ILE A 92 -20.84 -26.30 -11.94
N VAL A 93 -19.54 -26.56 -12.03
CA VAL A 93 -18.70 -26.12 -13.16
C VAL A 93 -18.67 -27.14 -14.30
N GLU A 94 -18.81 -28.43 -14.01
CA GLU A 94 -18.71 -29.51 -15.00
C GLU A 94 -20.04 -30.23 -15.29
N PRO A 95 -20.31 -30.58 -16.57
CA PRO A 95 -19.81 -29.96 -17.79
C PRO A 95 -19.96 -28.43 -17.82
N PRO A 96 -19.15 -27.72 -18.67
CA PRO A 96 -18.99 -26.26 -18.68
C PRO A 96 -20.17 -25.49 -19.30
N ILE A 97 -21.40 -25.96 -19.06
CA ILE A 97 -22.68 -25.38 -19.49
C ILE A 97 -22.97 -24.10 -18.71
N PHE A 98 -22.71 -24.09 -17.40
CA PHE A 98 -22.83 -22.89 -16.55
C PHE A 98 -21.58 -22.00 -16.67
N TRP A 99 -20.39 -22.62 -16.60
CA TRP A 99 -19.12 -21.89 -16.56
C TRP A 99 -18.83 -21.06 -17.80
N THR A 100 -19.08 -21.59 -19.01
CA THR A 100 -18.75 -20.88 -20.25
C THR A 100 -19.56 -19.59 -20.43
N PRO A 101 -20.91 -19.58 -20.27
CA PRO A 101 -21.68 -18.35 -20.29
C PRO A 101 -21.34 -17.39 -19.14
N PHE A 102 -21.05 -17.92 -17.95
CA PHE A 102 -20.69 -17.09 -16.79
C PHE A 102 -19.36 -16.36 -17.00
N ARG A 103 -18.34 -17.05 -17.54
CA ARG A 103 -17.07 -16.46 -18.00
C ARG A 103 -17.30 -15.38 -19.05
N LYS A 104 -18.10 -15.65 -20.08
CA LYS A 104 -18.40 -14.66 -21.14
C LYS A 104 -19.09 -13.42 -20.57
N ALA A 105 -20.02 -13.59 -19.62
CA ALA A 105 -20.69 -12.48 -18.94
C ALA A 105 -19.72 -11.65 -18.09
N PHE A 106 -18.75 -12.27 -17.42
CA PHE A 106 -17.69 -11.58 -16.69
C PHE A 106 -16.78 -10.79 -17.63
N GLN A 107 -16.28 -11.42 -18.70
CA GLN A 107 -15.40 -10.79 -19.70
C GLN A 107 -16.08 -9.59 -20.39
N ALA A 108 -17.38 -9.70 -20.68
CA ALA A 108 -18.18 -8.61 -21.23
C ALA A 108 -18.44 -7.46 -20.24
N GLY A 109 -18.11 -7.62 -18.95
CA GLY A 109 -18.38 -6.63 -17.91
C GLY A 109 -19.85 -6.49 -17.52
N SER A 110 -20.66 -7.52 -17.80
CA SER A 110 -22.11 -7.50 -17.59
C SER A 110 -22.52 -7.97 -16.18
N LEU A 111 -21.58 -8.51 -15.39
CA LEU A 111 -21.84 -8.94 -14.03
C LEU A 111 -21.77 -7.77 -13.04
N LYS A 112 -22.73 -7.74 -12.11
CA LYS A 112 -22.79 -6.85 -10.95
C LYS A 112 -21.91 -7.40 -9.82
N GLU A 113 -21.83 -6.67 -8.71
CA GLU A 113 -20.98 -6.98 -7.56
C GLU A 113 -21.09 -8.45 -7.07
N ASN A 114 -22.31 -8.94 -6.81
CA ASN A 114 -22.51 -10.31 -6.33
C ASN A 114 -22.00 -11.37 -7.35
N GLY A 115 -22.33 -11.19 -8.63
CA GLY A 115 -21.87 -12.09 -9.69
C GLY A 115 -20.36 -12.04 -9.91
N GLN A 116 -19.73 -10.86 -9.80
CA GLN A 116 -18.27 -10.72 -9.88
C GLN A 116 -17.57 -11.42 -8.72
N LYS A 117 -18.04 -11.23 -7.48
CA LYS A 117 -17.52 -11.91 -6.29
C LYS A 117 -17.62 -13.42 -6.43
N ALA A 118 -18.80 -13.92 -6.83
CA ALA A 118 -19.04 -15.34 -7.05
C ALA A 118 -18.14 -15.94 -8.13
N PHE A 119 -17.95 -15.22 -9.25
CA PHE A 119 -17.02 -15.63 -10.32
C PHE A 119 -15.58 -15.70 -9.83
N ALA A 120 -15.09 -14.65 -9.20
CA ALA A 120 -13.72 -14.58 -8.69
C ALA A 120 -13.46 -15.69 -7.66
N TRP A 121 -14.41 -15.92 -6.74
CA TRP A 121 -14.27 -16.96 -5.73
C TRP A 121 -14.24 -18.37 -6.34
N LEU A 122 -15.14 -18.67 -7.30
CA LEU A 122 -15.11 -19.96 -8.00
C LEU A 122 -13.80 -20.17 -8.74
N LEU A 123 -13.28 -19.14 -9.43
CA LEU A 123 -12.00 -19.22 -10.12
C LEU A 123 -10.86 -19.56 -9.14
N LEU A 124 -10.82 -18.91 -7.97
CA LEU A 124 -9.84 -19.20 -6.92
C LEU A 124 -9.94 -20.65 -6.43
N GLN A 125 -11.15 -21.18 -6.23
CA GLN A 125 -11.29 -22.57 -5.81
C GLN A 125 -10.80 -23.52 -6.90
N LEU A 126 -11.17 -23.29 -8.17
CA LEU A 126 -10.81 -24.15 -9.29
C LEU A 126 -9.28 -24.25 -9.48
N ILE A 127 -8.53 -23.17 -9.32
CA ILE A 127 -7.06 -23.21 -9.44
C ILE A 127 -6.35 -23.83 -8.23
N THR A 128 -7.06 -23.98 -7.10
CA THR A 128 -6.52 -24.55 -5.85
C THR A 128 -6.84 -26.06 -5.74
N LEU A 129 -7.71 -26.60 -6.59
CA LEU A 129 -8.10 -28.01 -6.55
C LEU A 129 -6.91 -28.95 -6.88
N PRO A 130 -6.64 -29.99 -6.06
CA PRO A 130 -5.56 -30.95 -6.33
C PRO A 130 -5.74 -31.80 -7.59
N ARG A 131 -6.97 -31.86 -8.16
CA ARG A 131 -7.38 -32.80 -9.22
C ARG A 131 -7.64 -32.16 -10.58
N THR A 132 -7.56 -30.84 -10.71
CA THR A 132 -7.76 -30.18 -12.01
C THR A 132 -6.44 -29.99 -12.72
N SER A 133 -5.96 -31.07 -13.33
CA SER A 133 -4.89 -31.04 -14.34
C SER A 133 -5.37 -30.47 -15.69
N GLU A 134 -6.50 -29.77 -15.72
CA GLU A 134 -6.90 -29.01 -16.91
C GLU A 134 -6.17 -27.66 -16.88
N SER A 135 -5.21 -27.49 -17.79
CA SER A 135 -4.53 -26.22 -18.02
C SER A 135 -5.49 -25.04 -18.21
N SER A 136 -6.74 -25.31 -18.62
CA SER A 136 -7.76 -24.34 -19.02
C SER A 136 -8.10 -23.29 -17.95
N TYR A 137 -8.23 -23.66 -16.67
CA TYR A 137 -8.57 -22.72 -15.59
C TYR A 137 -7.36 -21.91 -15.13
N ILE A 138 -6.17 -22.51 -15.13
CA ILE A 138 -4.91 -21.83 -14.81
C ILE A 138 -4.59 -20.82 -15.92
N ASP A 139 -4.74 -21.21 -17.19
CA ASP A 139 -4.57 -20.33 -18.34
C ASP A 139 -5.55 -19.15 -18.29
N LEU A 140 -6.78 -19.39 -17.84
CA LEU A 140 -7.76 -18.33 -17.57
C LEU A 140 -7.32 -17.38 -16.46
N ALA A 141 -6.79 -17.91 -15.36
CA ALA A 141 -6.32 -17.10 -14.26
C ALA A 141 -5.02 -16.34 -14.61
N LYS A 142 -4.22 -16.84 -15.54
CA LYS A 142 -3.06 -16.14 -16.12
C LYS A 142 -3.45 -15.02 -17.09
N ASP A 143 -4.70 -14.98 -17.58
CA ASP A 143 -5.21 -13.91 -18.41
C ASP A 143 -5.23 -12.58 -17.64
N THR A 144 -4.30 -11.70 -18.00
CA THR A 144 -4.12 -10.38 -17.37
C THR A 144 -5.39 -9.52 -17.45
N THR A 145 -6.22 -9.70 -18.47
CA THR A 145 -7.46 -8.92 -18.63
C THR A 145 -8.50 -9.28 -17.56
N ILE A 146 -8.57 -10.56 -17.19
CA ILE A 146 -9.50 -11.07 -16.18
C ILE A 146 -9.04 -10.63 -14.80
N ILE A 147 -7.77 -10.85 -14.47
CA ILE A 147 -7.21 -10.46 -13.17
C ILE A 147 -7.29 -8.95 -12.96
N HIS A 148 -6.95 -8.15 -13.98
CA HIS A 148 -7.07 -6.69 -13.89
C HIS A 148 -8.51 -6.27 -13.61
N ARG A 149 -9.50 -6.91 -14.24
CA ARG A 149 -10.92 -6.64 -13.99
C ARG A 149 -11.36 -7.01 -12.57
N ILE A 150 -10.88 -8.14 -12.02
CA ILE A 150 -11.17 -8.54 -10.63
C ILE A 150 -10.58 -7.52 -9.64
N VAL A 151 -9.31 -7.16 -9.81
CA VAL A 151 -8.60 -6.22 -8.93
C VAL A 151 -9.08 -4.77 -9.09
N ALA A 152 -9.64 -4.40 -10.25
CA ALA A 152 -10.28 -3.10 -10.45
C ALA A 152 -11.73 -3.02 -9.97
N SER A 153 -12.28 -4.10 -9.37
CA SER A 153 -13.67 -4.11 -8.88
C SER A 153 -13.90 -3.07 -7.78
N SER A 154 -15.11 -2.53 -7.69
CA SER A 154 -15.52 -1.63 -6.60
C SER A 154 -15.60 -2.33 -5.24
N SER A 155 -15.81 -3.65 -5.24
CA SER A 155 -15.99 -4.46 -4.03
C SER A 155 -14.65 -4.89 -3.45
N LEU A 156 -14.43 -4.61 -2.15
CA LEU A 156 -13.20 -5.00 -1.44
C LEU A 156 -13.01 -6.52 -1.47
N ASP A 157 -14.05 -7.29 -1.16
CA ASP A 157 -14.01 -8.77 -1.15
C ASP A 157 -13.55 -9.34 -2.50
N THR A 158 -14.03 -8.76 -3.60
CA THR A 158 -13.66 -9.20 -4.96
C THR A 158 -12.19 -8.90 -5.24
N ARG A 159 -11.69 -7.73 -4.83
CA ARG A 159 -10.27 -7.38 -4.96
C ARG A 159 -9.38 -8.29 -4.12
N THR A 160 -9.76 -8.58 -2.88
CA THR A 160 -9.07 -9.52 -1.99
C THR A 160 -8.96 -10.90 -2.63
N ILE A 161 -10.05 -11.43 -3.18
CA ILE A 161 -10.01 -12.70 -3.92
C ILE A 161 -9.06 -12.62 -5.13
N GLY A 162 -9.06 -11.50 -5.85
CA GLY A 162 -8.11 -11.24 -6.94
C GLY A 162 -6.64 -11.30 -6.51
N GLN A 163 -6.31 -10.77 -5.32
CA GLN A 163 -4.95 -10.86 -4.78
C GLN A 163 -4.59 -12.29 -4.38
N LYS A 164 -5.54 -13.05 -3.82
CA LYS A 164 -5.34 -14.48 -3.53
C LYS A 164 -5.08 -15.28 -4.81
N ILE A 165 -5.81 -15.00 -5.90
CA ILE A 165 -5.57 -15.65 -7.19
C ILE A 165 -4.15 -15.37 -7.69
N LYS A 166 -3.69 -14.11 -7.65
CA LYS A 166 -2.31 -13.76 -8.01
C LYS A 166 -1.28 -14.53 -7.17
N HIS A 167 -1.49 -14.55 -5.86
CA HIS A 167 -0.60 -15.25 -4.93
C HIS A 167 -0.52 -16.75 -5.23
N VAL A 168 -1.65 -17.42 -5.47
CA VAL A 168 -1.67 -18.85 -5.83
C VAL A 168 -0.89 -19.10 -7.13
N LEU A 169 -1.07 -18.26 -8.15
CA LEU A 169 -0.36 -18.39 -9.43
C LEU A 169 1.16 -18.19 -9.29
N GLU A 170 1.59 -17.20 -8.50
CA GLU A 170 3.00 -16.95 -8.20
C GLU A 170 3.62 -18.14 -7.45
N THR A 171 2.89 -18.68 -6.47
CA THR A 171 3.37 -19.77 -5.61
C THR A 171 3.46 -21.09 -6.36
N GLN A 172 2.45 -21.42 -7.19
CA GLN A 172 2.48 -22.60 -8.07
C GLN A 172 3.65 -22.55 -9.07
N SER A 173 4.00 -21.37 -9.56
CA SER A 173 5.15 -21.19 -10.45
C SER A 173 6.49 -21.41 -9.75
N SER A 174 6.53 -21.26 -8.42
CA SER A 174 7.73 -21.41 -7.58
C SER A 174 7.91 -22.81 -6.96
N GLY A 175 6.94 -23.72 -7.10
CA GLY A 175 7.01 -25.10 -6.60
C GLY A 175 6.87 -25.27 -5.08
N LEU A 176 6.44 -24.23 -4.36
CA LEU A 176 6.21 -24.27 -2.91
C LEU A 176 4.84 -24.91 -2.60
N SER A 177 4.82 -25.95 -1.76
CA SER A 177 3.58 -26.57 -1.27
C SER A 177 2.90 -25.66 -0.24
N ILE A 178 1.65 -25.30 -0.49
CA ILE A 178 0.89 -24.38 0.34
C ILE A 178 0.23 -25.16 1.50
N ASP A 179 0.67 -24.95 2.74
CA ASP A 179 -0.25 -25.05 3.88
C ASP A 179 -1.11 -23.78 3.90
N SER A 180 -2.35 -23.91 3.41
CA SER A 180 -3.17 -22.84 2.81
C SER A 180 -3.65 -21.70 3.72
N GLU A 181 -3.36 -21.73 5.02
CA GLU A 181 -3.94 -20.74 5.95
C GLU A 181 -2.92 -19.78 6.58
N HIS A 182 -1.62 -20.11 6.61
CA HIS A 182 -0.63 -19.31 7.32
C HIS A 182 0.67 -19.12 6.53
N SER A 183 0.56 -18.64 5.28
CA SER A 183 1.70 -18.24 4.43
C SER A 183 1.77 -16.72 4.24
N PRO A 184 2.95 -16.13 3.98
CA PRO A 184 3.05 -14.71 3.64
C PRO A 184 2.42 -14.44 2.27
N GLY A 185 1.73 -13.30 2.12
CA GLY A 185 1.18 -12.85 0.84
C GLY A 185 -0.31 -13.13 0.60
N GLY A 186 -0.88 -12.38 -0.35
CA GLY A 186 -2.20 -12.66 -0.95
C GLY A 186 -3.42 -12.06 -0.24
N ARG A 187 -3.29 -11.48 0.96
CA ARG A 187 -4.42 -10.94 1.73
C ARG A 187 -4.97 -9.61 1.16
N HIS A 188 -4.10 -8.78 0.60
CA HIS A 188 -4.43 -7.48 0.01
C HIS A 188 -3.34 -7.06 -1.01
N ASP A 189 -3.52 -5.92 -1.68
CA ASP A 189 -2.66 -5.41 -2.77
C ASP A 189 -1.23 -4.99 -2.34
N ASN A 190 -0.92 -5.13 -1.05
CA ASN A 190 0.36 -4.78 -0.44
C ASN A 190 0.90 -5.89 0.47
N ASP A 191 0.33 -7.10 0.38
CA ASP A 191 0.83 -8.28 1.09
C ASP A 191 1.57 -9.17 0.10
N PHE A 192 2.89 -8.98 0.04
CA PHE A 192 3.80 -9.75 -0.81
C PHE A 192 4.51 -10.82 0.00
N VAL A 193 4.94 -11.90 -0.67
CA VAL A 193 5.76 -12.96 -0.05
C VAL A 193 7.09 -12.37 0.43
N ASP A 194 7.79 -11.62 -0.44
CA ASP A 194 8.99 -10.87 -0.08
C ASP A 194 8.62 -9.54 0.57
N PHE A 195 8.92 -9.40 1.86
CA PHE A 195 8.63 -8.19 2.63
C PHE A 195 9.33 -6.93 2.12
N ARG A 196 10.40 -7.08 1.31
CA ARG A 196 11.10 -5.96 0.70
C ARG A 196 10.28 -5.28 -0.40
N GLN A 197 9.26 -5.97 -0.91
CA GLN A 197 8.31 -5.42 -1.90
C GLN A 197 7.12 -4.72 -1.23
N ILE A 198 6.91 -4.95 0.08
CA ILE A 198 5.81 -4.34 0.84
C ILE A 198 6.07 -2.84 1.00
N SER A 199 5.10 -2.01 0.62
CA SER A 199 5.16 -0.57 0.87
C SER A 199 4.98 -0.28 2.35
N ILE A 200 5.83 0.59 2.92
CA ILE A 200 5.76 0.95 4.35
C ILE A 200 4.40 1.55 4.68
N LEU A 201 4.01 2.63 4.00
CA LEU A 201 2.68 3.20 4.12
C LEU A 201 1.64 2.21 3.54
N PRO A 202 0.49 2.06 4.20
CA PRO A 202 -0.51 1.12 3.74
C PRO A 202 -1.28 1.62 2.52
N THR A 203 -1.92 0.69 1.85
CA THR A 203 -2.92 0.94 0.81
C THR A 203 -4.32 1.05 1.42
N ALA A 204 -5.29 1.48 0.61
CA ALA A 204 -6.69 1.50 1.04
C ALA A 204 -7.21 0.09 1.35
N ASP A 205 -6.87 -0.90 0.52
CA ASP A 205 -7.33 -2.28 0.69
C ASP A 205 -6.72 -2.93 1.93
N GLU A 206 -5.46 -2.62 2.25
CA GLU A 206 -4.78 -3.13 3.45
C GLU A 206 -5.39 -2.61 4.76
N ILE A 207 -5.67 -1.31 4.85
CA ILE A 207 -6.26 -0.72 6.06
C ILE A 207 -7.69 -1.20 6.27
N LEU A 208 -8.42 -1.46 5.19
CA LEU A 208 -9.79 -1.96 5.23
C LEU A 208 -9.87 -3.48 5.37
N SER A 209 -8.76 -4.20 5.18
CA SER A 209 -8.72 -5.66 5.32
C SER A 209 -9.04 -6.08 6.75
N SER A 210 -9.89 -7.09 6.88
CA SER A 210 -10.20 -7.77 8.14
C SER A 210 -9.41 -9.06 8.33
N GLU A 211 -8.56 -9.45 7.37
CA GLU A 211 -7.75 -10.66 7.48
C GLU A 211 -6.60 -10.48 8.48
N ARG A 212 -6.27 -11.54 9.21
CA ARG A 212 -5.19 -11.52 10.20
C ARG A 212 -3.84 -11.39 9.51
N ALA A 213 -3.01 -10.47 9.99
CA ALA A 213 -1.64 -10.28 9.52
C ALA A 213 -0.80 -11.56 9.73
N PHE A 214 0.16 -11.79 8.83
CA PHE A 214 1.11 -12.89 8.94
C PHE A 214 2.30 -12.52 9.81
N TYR A 215 2.62 -13.40 10.74
CA TYR A 215 3.83 -13.38 11.54
C TYR A 215 4.21 -14.81 11.93
N ARG A 216 5.50 -15.03 12.13
CA ARG A 216 6.05 -16.32 12.55
C ARG A 216 6.16 -16.35 14.07
N PRO A 217 5.74 -17.47 14.72
CA PRO A 217 5.98 -17.68 16.15
C PRO A 217 7.49 -17.72 16.46
N SER A 218 7.88 -17.44 17.71
CA SER A 218 9.29 -17.52 18.15
C SER A 218 9.88 -18.92 17.95
N ALA A 219 9.08 -19.97 18.17
CA ALA A 219 9.46 -21.36 17.97
C ALA A 219 9.97 -21.66 16.55
N TRP A 220 9.56 -20.88 15.54
CA TRP A 220 10.07 -21.00 14.17
C TRP A 220 11.57 -20.71 14.08
N LEU A 221 12.07 -19.77 14.87
CA LEU A 221 13.49 -19.40 14.89
C LEU A 221 14.33 -20.39 15.71
N GLU A 222 13.69 -21.15 16.60
CA GLU A 222 14.34 -22.18 17.41
C GLU A 222 14.45 -23.53 16.67
N ASP A 223 13.67 -23.73 15.60
CA ASP A 223 13.71 -24.96 14.79
C ASP A 223 15.05 -25.10 14.06
N PRO A 224 15.79 -26.21 14.23
CA PRO A 224 17.00 -26.49 13.47
C PRO A 224 16.77 -26.54 11.94
N LYS A 225 15.58 -26.92 11.48
CA LYS A 225 15.27 -27.00 10.04
C LYS A 225 15.27 -25.64 9.35
N THR A 226 14.98 -24.58 10.10
CA THR A 226 14.89 -23.21 9.55
C THR A 226 16.24 -22.50 9.57
N GLU A 227 17.31 -23.13 10.09
CA GLU A 227 18.62 -22.51 10.26
C GLU A 227 19.14 -21.84 8.97
N GLY A 228 19.00 -22.51 7.82
CA GLY A 228 19.44 -21.97 6.52
C GLY A 228 18.68 -20.71 6.05
N THR A 229 17.48 -20.46 6.57
CA THR A 229 16.63 -19.29 6.21
C THR A 229 16.39 -18.34 7.39
N ARG A 230 16.87 -18.70 8.59
CA ARG A 230 16.59 -18.04 9.88
C ARG A 230 16.86 -16.54 9.86
N LEU A 231 17.95 -16.10 9.24
CA LEU A 231 18.28 -14.68 9.13
C LEU A 231 17.20 -13.93 8.34
N GLY A 232 16.82 -14.45 7.16
CA GLY A 232 15.80 -13.85 6.31
C GLY A 232 14.44 -13.84 6.99
N ASP A 233 14.07 -14.95 7.61
CA ASP A 233 12.81 -15.10 8.36
C ASP A 233 12.75 -14.17 9.59
N TYR A 234 13.86 -13.98 10.31
CA TYR A 234 13.94 -13.06 11.44
C TYR A 234 13.68 -11.62 11.00
N ILE A 235 14.37 -11.15 9.96
CA ILE A 235 14.22 -9.77 9.47
C ILE A 235 12.81 -9.55 8.90
N ASP A 236 12.27 -10.50 8.14
CA ASP A 236 10.90 -10.47 7.65
C ASP A 236 9.90 -10.34 8.81
N ASN A 237 10.05 -11.16 9.85
CA ASN A 237 9.18 -11.12 11.02
C ASN A 237 9.29 -9.79 11.78
N GLN A 238 10.49 -9.26 11.99
CA GLN A 238 10.70 -7.96 12.64
C GLN A 238 10.06 -6.81 11.83
N PHE A 239 10.20 -6.85 10.50
CA PHE A 239 9.55 -5.86 9.62
C PHE A 239 8.03 -5.93 9.74
N ARG A 240 7.44 -7.12 9.63
CA ARG A 240 5.98 -7.30 9.70
C ARG A 240 5.42 -6.93 11.07
N LEU A 241 6.10 -7.29 12.16
CA LEU A 241 5.69 -6.94 13.53
C LEU A 241 5.68 -5.42 13.74
N LEU A 242 6.81 -4.75 13.47
CA LEU A 242 6.93 -3.30 13.65
C LEU A 242 5.95 -2.54 12.76
N ARG A 243 5.70 -3.05 11.55
CA ARG A 243 4.73 -2.46 10.64
C ARG A 243 3.30 -2.68 11.10
N GLU A 244 2.95 -3.84 11.65
CA GLU A 244 1.62 -4.09 12.19
C GLU A 244 1.32 -3.22 13.41
N ASP A 245 2.30 -2.95 14.28
CA ASP A 245 2.15 -1.97 15.36
C ASP A 245 1.73 -0.59 14.82
N MET A 246 2.38 -0.12 13.76
CA MET A 246 2.02 1.13 13.08
C MET A 246 0.61 1.06 12.48
N LEU A 247 0.28 -0.01 11.76
CA LEU A 247 -1.01 -0.17 11.09
C LEU A 247 -2.17 -0.27 12.08
N TYR A 248 -1.96 -0.95 13.21
CA TYR A 248 -2.95 -1.09 14.25
C TYR A 248 -3.40 0.29 14.79
N GLU A 249 -2.44 1.16 15.12
CA GLU A 249 -2.73 2.54 15.54
C GLU A 249 -3.52 3.30 14.46
N MET A 250 -3.11 3.17 13.19
CA MET A 250 -3.80 3.84 12.07
C MET A 250 -5.24 3.34 11.90
N ARG A 251 -5.48 2.02 11.96
CA ARG A 251 -6.82 1.43 11.81
C ARG A 251 -7.73 1.91 12.94
N GLU A 252 -7.24 1.89 14.18
CA GLU A 252 -7.97 2.37 15.36
C GLU A 252 -8.39 3.84 15.20
N GLU A 253 -7.45 4.72 14.84
CA GLU A 253 -7.75 6.15 14.67
C GLU A 253 -8.75 6.42 13.55
N LEU A 254 -8.63 5.70 12.42
CA LEU A 254 -9.57 5.84 11.30
C LEU A 254 -10.96 5.34 11.67
N GLN A 255 -11.08 4.22 12.38
CA GLN A 255 -12.38 3.72 12.83
C GLN A 255 -13.08 4.73 13.77
N ILE A 256 -12.32 5.40 14.64
CA ILE A 256 -12.84 6.47 15.50
C ILE A 256 -13.25 7.68 14.66
N ALA A 257 -12.39 8.15 13.75
CA ALA A 257 -12.67 9.32 12.91
C ALA A 257 -13.86 9.12 11.95
N LEU A 258 -14.09 7.88 11.51
CA LEU A 258 -15.23 7.47 10.69
C LEU A 258 -16.48 7.12 11.52
N LYS A 259 -16.47 7.36 12.84
CA LYS A 259 -17.57 7.06 13.77
C LYS A 259 -18.01 5.59 13.79
N LYS A 260 -17.14 4.67 13.38
CA LYS A 260 -17.36 3.21 13.46
C LYS A 260 -17.06 2.67 14.86
N LYS A 261 -16.16 3.34 15.59
CA LYS A 261 -15.77 3.02 16.96
C LYS A 261 -15.97 4.23 17.87
N LYS A 262 -16.36 4.00 19.14
CA LYS A 262 -16.43 5.06 20.15
C LYS A 262 -15.01 5.48 20.55
N GLY A 263 -14.74 6.78 20.53
CA GLY A 263 -13.46 7.35 20.95
C GLY A 263 -13.37 8.83 20.57
N ASN A 264 -12.33 9.50 21.08
CA ASN A 264 -12.03 10.88 20.71
C ASN A 264 -10.87 10.90 19.71
N HIS A 265 -11.16 11.32 18.49
CA HIS A 265 -10.12 11.54 17.48
C HIS A 265 -9.28 12.77 17.84
N ARG A 266 -7.96 12.61 17.86
CA ARG A 266 -7.01 13.67 18.25
C ARG A 266 -6.62 14.60 17.09
N GLY A 267 -6.66 14.08 15.86
CA GLY A 267 -6.33 14.80 14.65
C GLY A 267 -7.42 15.76 14.18
N PHE A 268 -7.10 16.58 13.19
CA PHE A 268 -8.12 17.39 12.51
C PHE A 268 -8.89 16.57 11.46
N VAL A 269 -10.14 16.96 11.24
CA VAL A 269 -10.96 16.48 10.14
C VAL A 269 -11.44 17.69 9.35
N VAL A 270 -11.18 17.71 8.05
CA VAL A 270 -11.60 18.78 7.13
C VAL A 270 -12.45 18.17 6.03
N GLU A 271 -13.62 18.78 5.80
CA GLU A 271 -14.57 18.41 4.76
C GLU A 271 -14.75 19.59 3.80
N GLY A 272 -15.20 19.31 2.57
CA GLY A 272 -15.38 20.33 1.54
C GLY A 272 -14.04 20.84 1.01
N LEU A 273 -13.22 19.95 0.47
CA LEU A 273 -11.96 20.32 -0.17
C LEU A 273 -12.11 20.35 -1.69
N LYS A 274 -11.39 21.24 -2.36
CA LYS A 274 -11.33 21.36 -3.82
C LYS A 274 -9.90 21.28 -4.32
N LEU A 275 -9.70 20.53 -5.40
CA LEU A 275 -8.40 20.45 -6.04
C LEU A 275 -8.04 21.78 -6.72
N LEU A 276 -6.96 22.41 -6.27
CA LEU A 276 -6.54 23.73 -6.72
C LEU A 276 -5.44 23.63 -7.79
N ASP A 277 -4.24 23.22 -7.40
CA ASP A 277 -3.02 23.20 -8.22
C ASP A 277 -1.98 22.20 -7.69
N VAL A 278 -0.77 22.17 -8.25
CA VAL A 278 0.43 21.50 -7.72
C VAL A 278 1.38 22.49 -7.04
N HIS A 279 2.13 22.01 -6.05
CA HIS A 279 3.12 22.78 -5.32
C HIS A 279 4.48 22.07 -5.30
N CYS A 280 5.55 22.84 -5.48
CA CYS A 280 6.93 22.37 -5.62
C CYS A 280 7.91 23.04 -4.64
N GLY A 281 7.38 23.77 -3.65
CA GLY A 281 8.16 24.63 -2.77
C GLY A 281 8.46 26.00 -3.39
N ASN A 282 9.13 26.83 -2.60
CA ASN A 282 9.55 28.18 -2.99
C ASN A 282 10.95 28.16 -3.61
N GLU A 283 11.38 29.25 -4.25
CA GLU A 283 12.69 29.34 -4.90
C GLU A 283 13.85 29.06 -3.93
N ASP A 284 13.74 29.56 -2.69
CA ASP A 284 14.74 29.37 -1.63
C ASP A 284 14.71 27.97 -0.99
N LYS A 285 13.58 27.27 -1.09
CA LYS A 285 13.36 25.97 -0.44
C LYS A 285 12.45 25.08 -1.27
N ARG A 286 13.09 24.38 -2.22
CA ARG A 286 12.43 23.36 -3.04
C ARG A 286 11.92 22.22 -2.15
N SER A 287 10.79 21.65 -2.53
CA SER A 287 10.25 20.45 -1.91
C SER A 287 9.84 19.46 -2.99
N LYS A 288 9.65 18.20 -2.59
CA LYS A 288 8.90 17.23 -3.40
C LYS A 288 7.58 17.83 -3.85
N TRP A 289 7.10 17.43 -5.03
CA TRP A 289 5.82 17.92 -5.52
C TRP A 289 4.68 17.42 -4.61
N GLY A 290 3.61 18.21 -4.54
CA GLY A 290 2.38 17.83 -3.88
C GLY A 290 1.17 18.46 -4.55
N ILE A 291 -0.01 17.89 -4.31
CA ILE A 291 -1.27 18.50 -4.73
C ILE A 291 -1.73 19.50 -3.68
N THR A 292 -2.37 20.58 -4.13
CA THR A 292 -2.94 21.59 -3.25
C THR A 292 -4.46 21.47 -3.22
N LEU A 293 -5.01 21.40 -2.00
CA LEU A 293 -6.43 21.32 -1.75
C LEU A 293 -6.89 22.58 -1.00
N GLU A 294 -7.77 23.35 -1.62
CA GLU A 294 -8.40 24.52 -1.01
C GLU A 294 -9.62 24.11 -0.19
N CYS A 295 -9.77 24.66 1.02
CA CYS A 295 -10.95 24.42 1.85
C CYS A 295 -12.14 25.25 1.36
N GLU A 296 -13.35 24.72 1.44
CA GLU A 296 -14.58 25.51 1.26
C GLU A 296 -14.87 26.39 2.47
N HIS A 297 -14.42 25.95 3.65
CA HIS A 297 -14.64 26.63 4.92
C HIS A 297 -13.33 26.85 5.67
N ASP A 298 -13.32 27.88 6.50
CA ASP A 298 -12.16 28.22 7.30
C ASP A 298 -11.94 27.19 8.43
N LEU A 299 -10.68 26.94 8.77
CA LEU A 299 -10.31 26.06 9.89
C LEU A 299 -10.83 26.68 11.19
N TRP A 300 -11.47 25.86 12.03
CA TRP A 300 -12.08 26.35 13.27
C TRP A 300 -11.07 27.01 14.20
N GLN A 301 -9.80 26.58 14.19
CA GLN A 301 -8.70 27.18 14.92
C GLN A 301 -8.33 28.60 14.43
N LEU A 302 -8.67 28.94 13.18
CA LEU A 302 -8.30 30.21 12.54
C LEU A 302 -9.47 31.19 12.35
N LYS A 303 -10.71 30.74 12.56
CA LYS A 303 -11.94 31.53 12.29
C LYS A 303 -11.98 32.92 12.96
N LYS A 304 -11.39 33.06 14.15
CA LYS A 304 -11.41 34.31 14.95
C LYS A 304 -10.20 35.21 14.72
N LEU A 305 -9.24 34.81 13.88
CA LEU A 305 -8.00 35.55 13.67
C LEU A 305 -8.07 36.44 12.42
N SER A 306 -7.48 37.63 12.52
CA SER A 306 -7.26 38.52 11.37
C SER A 306 -6.23 37.92 10.41
N ALA A 307 -6.28 38.30 9.13
CA ALA A 307 -5.37 37.77 8.10
C ALA A 307 -3.88 37.90 8.48
N LYS A 308 -3.47 39.04 9.07
CA LYS A 308 -2.09 39.26 9.52
C LYS A 308 -1.69 38.37 10.70
N ASN A 309 -2.61 38.09 11.62
CA ASN A 309 -2.32 37.33 12.84
C ASN A 309 -2.36 35.81 12.61
N ARG A 310 -2.98 35.33 11.53
CA ARG A 310 -3.04 33.89 11.20
C ARG A 310 -1.66 33.28 11.01
N LYS A 311 -0.81 33.91 10.19
CA LYS A 311 0.56 33.43 9.95
C LYS A 311 1.34 33.36 11.25
N ILE A 312 1.33 34.43 12.06
CA ILE A 312 2.02 34.49 13.36
C ILE A 312 1.53 33.37 14.28
N HIS A 313 0.21 33.16 14.36
CA HIS A 313 -0.38 32.11 15.18
C HIS A 313 0.06 30.70 14.74
N LEU A 314 0.10 30.45 13.43
CA LEU A 314 0.59 29.19 12.86
C LEU A 314 2.09 29.00 13.11
N THR A 315 2.91 30.05 12.98
CA THR A 315 4.35 29.97 13.25
C THR A 315 4.64 29.62 14.71
N ASN A 316 3.88 30.20 15.64
CA ASN A 316 4.04 29.94 17.08
C ASN A 316 3.45 28.58 17.49
N ASN A 317 2.40 28.11 16.81
CA ASN A 317 1.71 26.85 17.13
C ASN A 317 1.91 25.79 16.03
N ARG A 318 3.09 25.18 16.02
CA ARG A 318 3.45 24.11 15.05
C ARG A 318 2.60 22.83 15.17
N ASN A 319 1.85 22.68 16.26
CA ASN A 319 0.95 21.56 16.47
C ASN A 319 -0.33 21.64 15.63
N ILE A 320 -0.73 22.83 15.18
CA ILE A 320 -1.92 23.03 14.34
C ILE A 320 -1.55 22.63 12.91
N VAL A 321 -1.83 21.39 12.48
CA VAL A 321 -1.39 20.82 11.18
C VAL A 321 0.14 20.61 11.14
N LYS A 322 0.63 19.56 11.80
CA LYS A 322 2.08 19.28 11.88
C LYS A 322 2.67 19.03 10.47
N HIS A 323 3.87 19.54 10.21
CA HIS A 323 4.62 19.18 9.01
C HIS A 323 4.90 17.67 9.00
N GLN A 324 4.81 17.03 7.83
CA GLN A 324 4.93 15.58 7.64
C GLN A 324 3.92 14.74 8.44
N SER A 325 2.84 15.32 8.97
CA SER A 325 1.78 14.49 9.53
C SER A 325 1.08 13.71 8.43
N LEU A 326 0.77 12.45 8.71
CA LEU A 326 0.00 11.63 7.81
C LEU A 326 -1.46 12.08 7.78
N VAL A 327 -2.04 12.06 6.59
CA VAL A 327 -3.45 12.29 6.37
C VAL A 327 -4.02 11.21 5.46
N CYS A 328 -5.23 10.79 5.77
CA CYS A 328 -6.05 9.91 4.95
C CYS A 328 -6.96 10.76 4.06
N LEU A 329 -6.81 10.59 2.74
CA LEU A 329 -7.66 11.21 1.73
C LEU A 329 -8.88 10.33 1.48
N LEU A 330 -10.05 10.89 1.75
CA LEU A 330 -11.33 10.27 1.40
C LEU A 330 -11.98 11.02 0.24
N VAL A 331 -12.41 10.26 -0.76
CA VAL A 331 -13.20 10.75 -1.89
C VAL A 331 -14.53 10.00 -1.88
N ASP A 332 -15.63 10.74 -1.81
CA ASP A 332 -16.99 10.19 -1.76
C ASP A 332 -17.16 9.10 -0.68
N ASP A 333 -16.63 9.38 0.52
CA ASP A 333 -16.63 8.51 1.70
C ASP A 333 -15.81 7.21 1.57
N GLN A 334 -15.00 7.07 0.50
CA GLN A 334 -14.06 5.96 0.33
C GLN A 334 -12.63 6.39 0.59
N VAL A 335 -11.86 5.56 1.31
CA VAL A 335 -10.42 5.75 1.48
C VAL A 335 -9.72 5.59 0.12
N VAL A 336 -8.97 6.59 -0.30
CA VAL A 336 -8.27 6.59 -1.59
C VAL A 336 -6.77 6.45 -1.41
N ALA A 337 -6.17 7.23 -0.51
CA ALA A 337 -4.73 7.20 -0.27
C ALA A 337 -4.36 7.79 1.08
N PHE A 338 -3.16 7.42 1.55
CA PHE A 338 -2.46 8.08 2.64
C PHE A 338 -1.39 9.00 2.05
N MET A 339 -1.31 10.21 2.58
CA MET A 339 -0.47 11.29 2.08
C MET A 339 0.18 12.02 3.25
N THR A 340 1.29 12.72 3.03
CA THR A 340 1.94 13.53 4.05
C THR A 340 1.67 15.01 3.83
N VAL A 341 1.46 15.76 4.91
CA VAL A 341 1.22 17.20 4.83
C VAL A 341 2.55 17.95 4.71
N ASN A 342 2.74 18.69 3.63
CA ASN A 342 3.80 19.68 3.55
C ASN A 342 3.28 21.01 4.11
N ARG A 343 3.58 21.29 5.38
CA ARG A 343 3.15 22.53 6.04
C ARG A 343 3.78 23.75 5.36
N ASP A 344 2.93 24.64 4.85
CA ASP A 344 3.28 25.98 4.41
C ASP A 344 2.40 27.00 5.14
N GLU A 345 3.00 27.84 5.98
CA GLU A 345 2.27 28.81 6.80
C GLU A 345 1.56 29.88 5.98
N ASP A 346 2.08 30.24 4.80
CA ASP A 346 1.50 31.27 3.94
C ASP A 346 0.22 30.77 3.27
N LEU A 347 0.21 29.51 2.79
CA LEU A 347 -0.96 28.87 2.22
C LEU A 347 -2.02 28.53 3.27
N LEU A 348 -1.62 28.06 4.44
CA LEU A 348 -2.54 27.78 5.56
C LEU A 348 -3.15 29.07 6.14
N ALA A 349 -2.43 30.20 6.08
CA ALA A 349 -2.94 31.49 6.54
C ALA A 349 -3.99 32.12 5.61
N ARG A 350 -4.15 31.64 4.36
CA ARG A 350 -5.18 32.13 3.43
C ARG A 350 -6.60 31.93 3.97
N LYS A 351 -7.56 32.67 3.39
CA LYS A 351 -9.00 32.54 3.70
C LYS A 351 -9.78 32.35 2.39
N PRO A 352 -10.16 31.10 2.04
CA PRO A 352 -9.98 29.88 2.82
C PRO A 352 -8.53 29.32 2.82
N PRO A 353 -8.17 28.45 3.80
CA PRO A 353 -6.86 27.79 3.86
C PRO A 353 -6.61 26.80 2.72
N VAL A 354 -5.35 26.62 2.35
CA VAL A 354 -4.91 25.64 1.35
C VAL A 354 -3.93 24.65 1.98
N PHE A 355 -4.20 23.35 1.82
CA PHE A 355 -3.31 22.26 2.23
C PHE A 355 -2.42 21.81 1.08
N ILE A 356 -1.14 21.52 1.35
CA ILE A 356 -0.26 20.81 0.41
C ILE A 356 -0.11 19.37 0.87
N LEU A 357 -0.46 18.43 0.00
CA LEU A 357 -0.40 17.00 0.27
C LEU A 357 0.58 16.32 -0.69
N GLN A 358 1.54 15.59 -0.14
CA GLN A 358 2.56 14.87 -0.89
C GLN A 358 2.24 13.37 -0.92
N LEU A 359 2.36 12.78 -2.11
CA LEU A 359 2.22 11.33 -2.34
C LEU A 359 3.60 10.70 -2.25
N GLU A 360 3.74 9.66 -1.44
CA GLU A 360 5.00 8.90 -1.40
C GLU A 360 5.04 7.75 -2.42
N ARG A 361 3.88 7.26 -2.87
CA ARG A 361 3.76 6.11 -3.77
C ARG A 361 3.45 6.58 -5.19
N GLU A 362 4.29 6.17 -6.14
CA GLU A 362 4.07 6.42 -7.57
C GLU A 362 2.81 5.69 -8.05
N ALA A 363 2.70 4.38 -7.83
CA ALA A 363 1.60 3.56 -8.33
C ALA A 363 0.19 3.98 -7.86
N SER A 364 0.06 4.67 -6.72
CA SER A 364 -1.24 5.20 -6.24
C SER A 364 -1.57 6.58 -6.81
N THR A 365 -0.61 7.30 -7.38
CA THR A 365 -0.80 8.67 -7.88
C THR A 365 -1.84 8.72 -8.99
N VAL A 366 -1.82 7.75 -9.92
CA VAL A 366 -2.78 7.67 -11.02
C VAL A 366 -4.20 7.49 -10.51
N GLY A 367 -4.41 6.49 -9.64
CA GLY A 367 -5.73 6.23 -9.06
C GLY A 367 -6.26 7.39 -8.21
N VAL A 368 -5.39 8.09 -7.48
CA VAL A 368 -5.75 9.28 -6.69
C VAL A 368 -6.24 10.39 -7.60
N LEU A 369 -5.48 10.73 -8.64
CA LEU A 369 -5.82 11.82 -9.55
C LEU A 369 -7.11 11.50 -10.32
N LEU A 370 -7.27 10.29 -10.85
CA LEU A 370 -8.52 9.89 -11.52
C LEU A 370 -9.75 10.02 -10.61
N LYS A 371 -9.65 9.59 -9.35
CA LYS A 371 -10.74 9.74 -8.38
C LYS A 371 -11.00 11.20 -8.02
N LEU A 372 -9.96 12.02 -7.88
CA LEU A 372 -10.10 13.45 -7.61
C LEU A 372 -10.78 14.21 -8.76
N LYS A 373 -10.59 13.79 -10.01
CA LYS A 373 -11.22 14.42 -11.19
C LYS A 373 -12.74 14.30 -11.20
N ILE A 374 -13.29 13.21 -10.67
CA ILE A 374 -14.74 12.94 -10.60
C ILE A 374 -15.33 13.15 -9.20
N ALA A 375 -14.50 13.56 -8.23
CA ALA A 375 -14.88 13.69 -6.83
C ALA A 375 -16.00 14.70 -6.63
N LYS A 376 -17.04 14.31 -5.87
CA LYS A 376 -18.07 15.25 -5.42
C LYS A 376 -17.78 15.77 -4.01
N ARG A 377 -17.27 14.90 -3.14
CA ARG A 377 -16.92 15.23 -1.76
C ARG A 377 -15.49 14.76 -1.47
N ILE A 378 -14.63 15.71 -1.12
CA ILE A 378 -13.26 15.43 -0.68
C ILE A 378 -13.17 15.74 0.82
N LYS A 379 -12.66 14.77 1.57
CA LYS A 379 -12.47 14.84 3.02
C LYS A 379 -11.04 14.44 3.36
N LEU A 380 -10.46 15.13 4.33
CA LEU A 380 -9.12 14.87 4.84
C LEU A 380 -9.19 14.59 6.34
N ILE A 381 -8.63 13.45 6.74
CA ILE A 381 -8.54 13.05 8.15
C ILE A 381 -7.07 12.95 8.51
N GLN A 382 -6.61 13.70 9.50
CA GLN A 382 -5.26 13.55 10.02
C GLN A 382 -5.15 12.28 10.85
N VAL A 383 -4.15 11.46 10.57
CA VAL A 383 -3.81 10.28 11.37
C VAL A 383 -2.62 10.67 12.25
N ASP A 384 -2.80 10.72 13.57
CA ASP A 384 -1.81 11.13 14.57
C ASP A 384 -0.89 9.96 15.01
N THR A 385 -0.78 8.92 14.18
CA THR A 385 0.27 7.89 14.27
C THR A 385 1.63 8.51 13.93
N ALA A 386 2.65 8.24 14.77
CA ALA A 386 3.99 8.78 14.64
C ALA A 386 4.81 8.08 13.53
N ILE A 387 4.35 8.08 12.28
CA ILE A 387 4.97 7.33 11.17
C ILE A 387 6.45 7.66 10.97
N PHE A 388 6.86 8.90 11.24
CA PHE A 388 8.25 9.33 11.16
C PHE A 388 9.20 8.52 12.06
N SER A 389 8.72 7.84 13.11
CA SER A 389 9.53 6.94 13.94
C SER A 389 9.59 5.51 13.40
N TYR A 390 8.59 5.07 12.65
CA TYR A 390 8.52 3.73 12.07
C TYR A 390 9.24 3.66 10.73
N GLU A 391 9.00 4.64 9.85
CA GLU A 391 9.43 4.60 8.46
C GLU A 391 10.95 4.42 8.28
N PRO A 392 11.84 5.14 8.99
CA PRO A 392 13.29 4.94 8.84
C PRO A 392 13.74 3.54 9.26
N VAL A 393 13.14 2.98 10.32
CA VAL A 393 13.46 1.65 10.83
C VAL A 393 12.98 0.57 9.86
N LEU A 394 11.75 0.70 9.34
CA LEU A 394 11.20 -0.20 8.34
C LEU A 394 12.02 -0.17 7.04
N LYS A 395 12.45 1.01 6.58
CA LYS A 395 13.38 1.14 5.43
C LYS A 395 14.71 0.45 5.68
N ALA A 396 15.27 0.62 6.88
CA ALA A 396 16.50 -0.07 7.26
C ALA A 396 16.32 -1.59 7.22
N LEU A 397 15.25 -2.13 7.82
CA LEU A 397 14.94 -3.57 7.81
C LEU A 397 14.80 -4.11 6.38
N GLN A 398 14.13 -3.39 5.47
CA GLN A 398 14.05 -3.77 4.05
C GLN A 398 15.41 -3.79 3.35
N GLY A 399 16.30 -2.89 3.73
CA GLY A 399 17.66 -2.77 3.19
C GLY A 399 18.65 -3.81 3.69
N ILE A 400 18.39 -4.49 4.83
CA ILE A 400 19.32 -5.48 5.38
C ILE A 400 19.41 -6.69 4.44
N ARG A 401 20.64 -6.93 3.96
CA ARG A 401 21.05 -8.12 3.19
C ARG A 401 21.91 -9.07 4.02
N GLU A 402 22.75 -8.50 4.85
CA GLU A 402 23.63 -9.19 5.78
C GLU A 402 23.51 -8.53 7.16
N MET A 403 23.49 -9.34 8.22
CA MET A 403 23.39 -8.84 9.58
C MET A 403 24.72 -9.04 10.30
N PRO A 404 25.45 -7.96 10.62
CA PRO A 404 26.58 -8.05 11.53
C PRO A 404 26.15 -8.69 12.85
N LEU A 405 27.02 -9.52 13.43
CA LEU A 405 26.78 -10.21 14.70
C LEU A 405 25.68 -11.29 14.63
N SER A 406 25.29 -11.76 13.45
CA SER A 406 24.31 -12.84 13.34
C SER A 406 24.74 -14.13 14.04
N PRO A 407 26.03 -14.56 14.04
CA PRO A 407 26.45 -15.76 14.78
C PRO A 407 26.10 -15.66 16.28
N GLU A 408 26.36 -14.50 16.88
CA GLU A 408 26.15 -14.26 18.30
C GLU A 408 24.67 -13.96 18.65
N LEU A 409 23.89 -13.40 17.72
CA LEU A 409 22.51 -12.97 17.98
C LEU A 409 21.44 -13.99 17.55
N LEU A 410 21.69 -14.78 16.50
CA LEU A 410 20.68 -15.66 15.88
C LEU A 410 21.10 -17.13 15.81
N PHE A 411 22.40 -17.41 15.83
CA PHE A 411 22.94 -18.78 15.71
C PHE A 411 23.68 -19.23 16.96
N TRP A 412 23.55 -18.49 18.06
CA TRP A 412 24.23 -18.82 19.30
C TRP A 412 23.70 -20.12 19.91
N THR A 413 24.60 -21.05 20.18
CA THR A 413 24.35 -22.32 20.86
C THR A 413 25.25 -22.46 22.08
N LYS A 414 24.97 -23.42 22.96
CA LYS A 414 25.81 -23.67 24.16
C LYS A 414 27.26 -24.04 23.80
N ASP A 415 27.48 -24.58 22.61
CA ASP A 415 28.80 -25.00 22.11
C ASP A 415 29.50 -23.88 21.32
N SER A 416 28.84 -22.74 21.12
CA SER A 416 29.41 -21.61 20.41
C SER A 416 30.56 -20.97 21.19
N VAL A 417 31.63 -20.60 20.50
CA VAL A 417 32.78 -19.88 21.08
C VAL A 417 32.63 -18.41 20.78
N LEU A 418 32.73 -17.55 21.81
CA LEU A 418 32.73 -16.10 21.63
C LEU A 418 33.97 -15.66 20.86
N GLU A 419 33.74 -15.10 19.69
CA GLU A 419 34.79 -14.48 18.90
C GLU A 419 35.31 -13.20 19.57
N CYS A 420 36.63 -12.98 19.44
CA CYS A 420 37.28 -11.77 19.92
C CYS A 420 37.15 -10.63 18.90
N PRO A 421 36.99 -9.37 19.34
CA PRO A 421 36.97 -8.23 18.43
C PRO A 421 38.36 -8.01 17.78
N PRO A 422 38.41 -7.43 16.57
CA PRO A 422 39.64 -7.27 15.80
C PRO A 422 40.67 -6.35 16.47
N SER A 423 40.22 -5.31 17.19
CA SER A 423 41.08 -4.42 17.96
C SER A 423 40.82 -4.58 19.46
N LEU A 424 41.75 -5.24 20.15
CA LEU A 424 41.63 -5.55 21.57
C LEU A 424 42.66 -4.75 22.39
N PRO A 425 42.24 -3.98 23.41
CA PRO A 425 43.18 -3.33 24.33
C PRO A 425 43.84 -4.34 25.29
N LYS A 426 44.73 -5.19 24.74
CA LYS A 426 45.37 -6.33 25.42
C LYS A 426 46.03 -5.95 26.75
N LYS A 427 46.75 -4.82 26.79
CA LYS A 427 47.47 -4.36 28.00
C LYS A 427 46.51 -4.11 29.16
N ILE A 428 45.40 -3.42 28.89
CA ILE A 428 44.38 -3.08 29.91
C ILE A 428 43.67 -4.35 30.36
N ILE A 429 43.29 -5.23 29.43
CA ILE A 429 42.63 -6.49 29.76
C ILE A 429 43.54 -7.40 30.62
N GLN A 430 44.82 -7.51 30.28
CA GLN A 430 45.77 -8.30 31.06
C GLN A 430 45.98 -7.72 32.47
N ALA A 431 46.09 -6.39 32.59
CA ALA A 431 46.19 -5.72 33.87
C ALA A 431 44.95 -6.00 34.74
N LEU A 432 43.74 -5.84 34.18
CA LEU A 432 42.48 -6.08 34.90
C LEU A 432 42.31 -7.55 35.30
N LYS A 433 42.74 -8.49 34.47
CA LYS A 433 42.74 -9.93 34.82
C LYS A 433 43.74 -10.26 35.93
N ALA A 434 44.88 -9.58 35.97
CA ALA A 434 45.91 -9.79 36.99
C ALA A 434 45.51 -9.21 38.34
N ASN A 435 44.87 -8.03 38.36
CA ASN A 435 44.37 -7.38 39.57
C ASN A 435 43.05 -6.63 39.30
N PRO A 436 41.89 -7.28 39.52
CA PRO A 436 40.58 -6.68 39.28
C PRO A 436 40.27 -5.47 40.17
N LEU A 437 40.86 -5.41 41.37
CA LEU A 437 40.61 -4.37 42.38
C LEU A 437 41.67 -3.25 42.35
N GLN A 438 42.45 -3.14 41.27
CA GLN A 438 43.43 -2.07 41.12
C GLN A 438 42.75 -0.71 40.87
N ASP A 439 43.44 0.37 41.20
CA ASP A 439 43.01 1.71 40.81
C ASP A 439 43.21 1.92 39.30
N LEU A 440 42.14 2.26 38.60
CA LEU A 440 42.15 2.48 37.15
C LEU A 440 42.77 3.81 36.75
N GLN A 441 42.96 4.77 37.67
CA GLN A 441 43.44 6.12 37.35
C GLN A 441 44.75 6.09 36.57
N GLY A 442 45.74 5.33 37.03
CA GLY A 442 47.03 5.19 36.35
C GLY A 442 46.96 4.35 35.06
N LEU A 443 45.97 3.46 34.95
CA LEU A 443 45.86 2.50 33.85
C LEU A 443 45.18 3.09 32.61
N ILE A 444 44.13 3.89 32.80
CA ILE A 444 43.29 4.44 31.71
C ILE A 444 43.18 5.97 31.75
N GLY A 445 43.92 6.64 32.65
CA GLY A 445 43.99 8.10 32.70
C GLY A 445 42.69 8.79 33.09
N THR A 446 41.96 8.26 34.08
CA THR A 446 40.75 8.92 34.59
C THR A 446 41.08 10.13 35.47
N PRO A 447 40.19 11.15 35.55
CA PRO A 447 40.43 12.33 36.39
C PRO A 447 40.46 12.03 37.90
N LYS A 448 39.80 10.94 38.33
CA LYS A 448 39.67 10.53 39.74
C LYS A 448 40.09 9.07 39.90
N SER A 449 40.50 8.71 41.12
CA SER A 449 40.74 7.32 41.55
C SER A 449 39.46 6.50 41.43
N ILE A 450 39.56 5.33 40.81
CA ILE A 450 38.42 4.43 40.54
C ILE A 450 38.86 3.01 40.85
N ILE A 451 38.20 2.39 41.82
CA ILE A 451 38.37 0.97 42.18
C ILE A 451 37.04 0.27 41.91
N LEU A 452 37.06 -0.72 41.03
CA LEU A 452 35.88 -1.51 40.68
C LEU A 452 35.69 -2.66 41.67
N ASP A 453 34.45 -3.07 41.90
CA ASP A 453 34.20 -4.38 42.49
C ASP A 453 34.47 -5.51 41.48
N GLN A 454 34.47 -6.75 41.97
CA GLN A 454 34.76 -7.92 41.14
C GLN A 454 33.81 -8.06 39.95
N SER A 455 32.51 -7.86 40.15
CA SER A 455 31.49 -7.99 39.10
C SER A 455 31.58 -6.89 38.03
N GLN A 456 31.94 -5.69 38.46
CA GLN A 456 32.20 -4.53 37.63
C GLN A 456 33.46 -4.73 36.77
N ALA A 457 34.55 -5.24 37.37
CA ALA A 457 35.77 -5.57 36.67
C ALA A 457 35.54 -6.66 35.61
N GLU A 458 34.79 -7.73 35.95
CA GLU A 458 34.39 -8.77 35.01
C GLU A 458 33.53 -8.24 33.86
N SER A 459 32.61 -7.31 34.15
CA SER A 459 31.78 -6.63 33.14
C SER A 459 32.61 -5.78 32.19
N LEU A 460 33.59 -5.02 32.71
CA LEU A 460 34.52 -4.23 31.91
C LEU A 460 35.39 -5.11 31.03
N ILE A 461 35.95 -6.20 31.57
CA ILE A 461 36.74 -7.18 30.79
C ILE A 461 35.89 -7.78 29.68
N SER A 462 34.66 -8.21 29.99
CA SER A 462 33.74 -8.82 29.03
C SER A 462 33.40 -7.86 27.89
N GLY A 463 33.07 -6.61 28.21
CA GLY A 463 32.78 -5.57 27.21
C GLY A 463 33.97 -5.21 26.32
N LEU A 464 35.21 -5.35 26.80
CA LEU A 464 36.42 -5.11 25.99
C LEU A 464 36.87 -6.32 25.17
N ALA A 465 36.50 -7.54 25.60
CA ALA A 465 37.05 -8.78 25.05
C ALA A 465 36.10 -9.54 24.12
N GLN A 466 34.80 -9.22 24.13
CA GLN A 466 33.77 -9.94 23.38
C GLN A 466 33.22 -9.07 22.24
N ARG A 467 32.86 -9.68 21.11
CA ARG A 467 32.13 -8.99 20.02
C ARG A 467 30.73 -8.54 20.44
N VAL A 468 30.07 -9.32 21.30
CA VAL A 468 28.78 -9.01 21.92
C VAL A 468 28.89 -9.26 23.41
N SER A 469 28.51 -8.27 24.22
CA SER A 469 28.50 -8.38 25.68
C SER A 469 27.20 -7.83 26.26
N LEU A 470 26.60 -8.57 27.18
CA LEU A 470 25.36 -8.19 27.86
C LEU A 470 25.67 -7.90 29.34
N ILE A 471 25.62 -6.63 29.73
CA ILE A 471 25.84 -6.21 31.11
C ILE A 471 24.49 -6.02 31.80
N HIS A 472 24.16 -6.93 32.71
CA HIS A 472 22.94 -6.88 33.49
C HIS A 472 23.21 -6.38 34.92
N GLY A 473 22.35 -5.50 35.45
CA GLY A 473 22.47 -5.00 36.81
C GLY A 473 21.23 -4.24 37.29
N PRO A 474 20.80 -4.40 38.56
CA PRO A 474 19.72 -3.60 39.16
C PRO A 474 19.93 -2.07 39.08
N PRO A 475 18.90 -1.24 39.37
CA PRO A 475 19.08 0.20 39.50
C PRO A 475 20.19 0.53 40.51
N GLY A 476 21.07 1.48 40.16
CA GLY A 476 22.16 1.91 41.03
C GLY A 476 23.46 1.08 41.00
N THR A 477 23.53 -0.04 40.27
CA THR A 477 24.75 -0.88 40.23
C THR A 477 25.87 -0.39 39.29
N GLY A 478 25.85 0.88 38.90
CA GLY A 478 26.93 1.46 38.08
C GLY A 478 26.96 1.06 36.60
N LYS A 479 25.84 0.62 36.00
CA LYS A 479 25.80 0.26 34.56
C LYS A 479 26.32 1.36 33.64
N SER A 480 25.83 2.60 33.81
CA SER A 480 26.30 3.76 33.03
C SER A 480 27.77 4.06 33.29
N PHE A 481 28.23 3.87 34.54
CA PHE A 481 29.63 4.06 34.91
C PHE A 481 30.56 3.06 34.20
N ILE A 482 30.19 1.77 34.14
CA ILE A 482 30.93 0.77 33.37
C ILE A 482 30.91 1.08 31.87
N GLY A 483 29.77 1.54 31.34
CA GLY A 483 29.67 2.01 29.95
C GLY A 483 30.62 3.17 29.64
N ALA A 484 30.75 4.13 30.56
CA ALA A 484 31.66 5.27 30.40
C ALA A 484 33.14 4.83 30.43
N LEU A 485 33.50 3.89 31.31
CA LEU A 485 34.84 3.29 31.35
C LEU A 485 35.15 2.51 30.07
N LEU A 486 34.20 1.73 29.55
CA LEU A 486 34.34 1.05 28.26
C LEU A 486 34.61 2.05 27.13
N ALA A 487 33.80 3.12 27.04
CA ALA A 487 33.97 4.15 26.03
C ALA A 487 35.32 4.85 26.15
N LYS A 488 35.76 5.19 27.37
CA LYS A 488 37.08 5.80 27.65
C LYS A 488 38.22 4.91 27.17
N VAL A 489 38.21 3.63 27.53
CA VAL A 489 39.24 2.68 27.11
C VAL A 489 39.27 2.55 25.58
N LEU A 490 38.10 2.38 24.93
CA LEU A 490 38.03 2.21 23.49
C LEU A 490 38.43 3.49 22.73
N HIS A 491 38.06 4.66 23.24
CA HIS A 491 38.44 5.96 22.68
C HIS A 491 39.96 6.16 22.73
N ASP A 492 40.61 5.85 23.86
CA ASP A 492 42.03 6.12 24.04
C ASP A 492 42.94 5.08 23.36
N THR A 493 42.45 3.85 23.17
CA THR A 493 43.26 2.74 22.64
C THR A 493 42.99 2.41 21.18
N THR A 494 41.92 2.95 20.59
CA THR A 494 41.55 2.65 19.21
C THR A 494 41.35 3.92 18.39
N ARG A 495 41.20 3.78 17.06
CA ARG A 495 40.83 4.87 16.15
C ARG A 495 39.38 4.76 15.66
N HIS A 496 38.58 3.90 16.29
CA HIS A 496 37.21 3.64 15.88
C HIS A 496 36.27 4.72 16.40
N ILE A 497 35.19 4.96 15.66
CA ILE A 497 34.09 5.83 16.10
C ILE A 497 33.14 4.97 16.95
N ILE A 498 32.83 5.45 18.15
CA ILE A 498 31.91 4.78 19.06
C ILE A 498 30.51 5.33 18.85
N LEU A 499 29.57 4.49 18.41
CA LEU A 499 28.17 4.84 18.34
C LEU A 499 27.47 4.48 19.66
N ILE A 500 26.91 5.49 20.32
CA ILE A 500 26.14 5.32 21.55
C ILE A 500 24.66 5.53 21.23
N VAL A 501 23.84 4.56 21.60
CA VAL A 501 22.39 4.59 21.39
C VAL A 501 21.69 4.43 22.73
N CYS A 502 20.78 5.35 23.05
CA CYS A 502 19.95 5.28 24.25
C CYS A 502 18.47 5.43 23.86
N TYR A 503 17.58 4.85 24.66
CA TYR A 503 16.14 4.93 24.40
C TYR A 503 15.58 6.36 24.57
N THR A 504 16.10 7.14 25.52
CA THR A 504 15.62 8.51 25.80
C THR A 504 16.73 9.55 25.64
N ASN A 505 16.34 10.79 25.27
CA ASN A 505 17.27 11.92 25.24
C ASN A 505 17.91 12.17 26.61
N HIS A 506 17.15 12.00 27.70
CA HIS A 506 17.66 12.21 29.05
C HIS A 506 18.73 11.19 29.43
N ALA A 507 18.56 9.92 29.05
CA ALA A 507 19.59 8.89 29.28
C ALA A 507 20.85 9.16 28.44
N LEU A 508 20.68 9.60 27.19
CA LEU A 508 21.80 9.99 26.34
C LEU A 508 22.58 11.18 26.92
N ASP A 509 21.87 12.23 27.35
CA ASP A 509 22.50 13.42 27.92
C ASP A 509 23.27 13.09 29.19
N GLN A 510 22.66 12.33 30.10
CA GLN A 510 23.35 11.87 31.31
C GLN A 510 24.62 11.10 30.96
N PHE A 511 24.53 10.17 29.99
CA PHE A 511 25.69 9.37 29.61
C PHE A 511 26.79 10.22 28.95
N LEU A 512 26.45 11.18 28.09
CA LEU A 512 27.43 12.11 27.51
C LEU A 512 28.13 12.96 28.57
N GLU A 513 27.40 13.38 29.61
CA GLU A 513 27.98 14.07 30.76
C GLU A 513 28.95 13.15 31.54
N ASP A 514 28.57 11.90 31.76
CA ASP A 514 29.45 10.88 32.37
C ASP A 514 30.73 10.68 31.54
N LEU A 515 30.65 10.73 30.20
CA LEU A 515 31.83 10.65 29.32
C LEU A 515 32.77 11.85 29.44
N LEU A 516 32.22 13.05 29.66
CA LEU A 516 33.04 14.23 29.95
C LEU A 516 33.73 14.07 31.31
N ASP A 517 32.99 13.61 32.31
CA ASP A 517 33.48 13.45 33.67
C ASP A 517 34.54 12.34 33.81
N ILE A 518 34.53 11.33 32.92
CA ILE A 518 35.56 10.30 32.83
C ILE A 518 36.79 10.73 32.00
N GLY A 519 36.77 11.94 31.41
CA GLY A 519 37.92 12.54 30.73
C GLY A 519 37.98 12.30 29.22
N ILE A 520 36.84 12.07 28.55
CA ILE A 520 36.79 12.14 27.08
C ILE A 520 36.75 13.62 26.64
N PRO A 521 37.60 14.05 25.68
CA PRO A 521 37.61 15.43 25.21
C PRO A 521 36.27 15.84 24.56
N GLN A 522 35.83 17.06 24.85
CA GLN A 522 34.63 17.67 24.24
C GLN A 522 34.66 17.67 22.71
N THR A 523 35.86 17.84 22.12
CA THR A 523 36.08 17.85 20.67
C THR A 523 35.83 16.49 19.99
N SER A 524 35.80 15.40 20.77
CA SER A 524 35.55 14.05 20.27
C SER A 524 34.06 13.68 20.30
N LEU A 525 33.19 14.52 20.86
CA LEU A 525 31.78 14.21 21.07
C LEU A 525 30.89 14.92 20.03
N VAL A 526 30.00 14.14 19.43
CA VAL A 526 28.97 14.62 18.52
C VAL A 526 27.63 14.02 18.93
N ARG A 527 26.61 14.86 19.03
CA ARG A 527 25.28 14.50 19.54
C ARG A 527 24.21 14.66 18.45
N LEU A 528 23.51 13.56 18.20
CA LEU A 528 22.34 13.51 17.32
C LEU A 528 21.07 13.51 18.16
N GLY A 529 20.20 14.53 18.00
CA GLY A 529 18.94 14.62 18.75
C GLY A 529 18.40 16.05 18.86
N GLY A 530 17.09 16.18 19.08
CA GLY A 530 16.39 17.48 19.01
C GLY A 530 16.27 18.26 20.34
N LYS A 531 16.35 17.59 21.49
CA LYS A 531 16.35 18.21 22.83
C LYS A 531 17.71 17.91 23.47
N SER A 532 18.34 18.83 24.19
CA SER A 532 19.63 18.65 24.89
C SER A 532 19.61 19.36 26.25
N THR A 533 20.53 18.98 27.14
CA THR A 533 20.89 19.79 28.31
C THR A 533 21.81 20.94 27.88
N PRO A 534 21.95 22.01 28.68
CA PRO A 534 22.90 23.09 28.37
C PRO A 534 24.35 22.60 28.24
N ARG A 535 24.72 21.54 28.95
CA ARG A 535 26.06 20.95 28.92
C ARG A 535 26.32 20.15 27.63
N THR A 536 25.28 19.55 27.03
CA THR A 536 25.40 18.73 25.82
C THR A 536 24.98 19.43 24.52
N GLU A 537 24.32 20.59 24.61
CA GLU A 537 23.91 21.41 23.47
C GLU A 537 25.06 21.77 22.51
N PRO A 538 26.27 22.15 22.99
CA PRO A 538 27.39 22.47 22.09
C PRO A 538 27.79 21.31 21.18
N PHE A 539 27.54 20.06 21.59
CA PHE A 539 27.87 18.86 20.82
C PHE A 539 26.81 18.53 19.75
N SER A 540 25.67 19.23 19.74
CA SER A 540 24.63 19.01 18.73
C SER A 540 25.19 19.18 17.33
N VAL A 541 24.88 18.23 16.43
CA VAL A 541 25.27 18.31 15.01
C VAL A 541 24.88 19.64 14.36
N ARG A 542 23.77 20.27 14.80
CA ARG A 542 23.35 21.58 14.29
C ARG A 542 24.30 22.71 14.61
N ASN A 543 25.04 22.60 15.71
CA ASN A 543 25.99 23.59 16.18
C ASN A 543 27.42 23.28 15.69
N GLN A 544 27.64 22.14 15.04
CA GLN A 544 28.91 21.80 14.43
C GLN A 544 29.11 22.66 13.18
N LYS A 545 30.22 23.39 13.11
CA LYS A 545 30.57 24.21 11.95
C LYS A 545 30.86 23.29 10.77
N THR A 546 30.09 23.37 9.69
CA THR A 546 30.43 22.73 8.41
C THR A 546 31.65 23.43 7.81
N GLY A 547 32.80 22.74 7.83
CA GLY A 547 34.11 23.31 7.46
C GLY A 547 34.36 23.50 5.95
N SER A 548 33.40 23.21 5.07
CA SER A 548 33.58 23.34 3.62
C SER A 548 32.70 24.44 3.03
N ASN A 549 33.32 25.54 2.62
CA ASN A 549 32.69 26.47 1.69
C ASN A 549 32.62 25.80 0.32
N LEU A 550 31.42 25.75 -0.27
CA LEU A 550 31.20 25.24 -1.62
C LEU A 550 32.03 26.05 -2.64
N GLY A 551 32.77 25.36 -3.49
CA GLY A 551 33.60 25.95 -4.52
C GLY A 551 32.79 26.42 -5.74
N LYS A 552 33.44 27.11 -6.69
CA LYS A 552 32.79 27.57 -7.94
C LYS A 552 32.22 26.43 -8.78
N SER A 553 32.90 25.28 -8.80
CA SER A 553 32.42 24.07 -9.49
C SER A 553 31.13 23.54 -8.89
N ASP A 554 31.05 23.51 -7.55
CA ASP A 554 29.89 23.02 -6.82
C ASP A 554 28.69 23.93 -7.06
N TRP A 555 28.91 25.25 -7.01
CA TRP A 555 27.89 26.25 -7.35
C TRP A 555 27.40 26.13 -8.79
N LYS A 556 28.29 25.86 -9.75
CA LYS A 556 27.89 25.63 -11.15
C LYS A 556 26.97 24.40 -11.29
N VAL A 557 27.28 23.31 -10.58
CA VAL A 557 26.43 22.11 -10.55
C VAL A 557 25.08 22.40 -9.90
N ILE A 558 25.09 23.10 -8.76
CA ILE A 558 23.87 23.50 -8.05
C ILE A 558 22.98 24.37 -8.94
N ASP A 559 23.54 25.34 -9.65
CA ASP A 559 22.78 26.25 -10.52
C ASP A 559 22.22 25.53 -11.75
N GLU A 560 22.95 24.56 -12.31
CA GLU A 560 22.43 23.70 -13.38
C GLU A 560 21.26 22.84 -12.91
N LEU A 561 21.39 22.22 -11.72
CA LEU A 561 20.30 21.45 -11.11
C LEU A 561 19.08 22.32 -10.81
N LYS A 562 19.27 23.56 -10.33
CA LYS A 562 18.17 24.52 -10.13
C LYS A 562 17.43 24.81 -11.43
N LYS A 563 18.14 25.06 -12.53
CA LYS A 563 17.54 25.29 -13.86
C LYS A 563 16.75 24.07 -14.35
N GLN A 564 17.28 22.87 -14.16
CA GLN A 564 16.59 21.63 -14.53
C GLN A 564 15.31 21.45 -13.69
N CYS A 565 15.38 21.68 -12.38
CA CYS A 565 14.22 21.68 -11.50
C CYS A 565 13.16 22.71 -11.93
N ASP A 566 13.54 23.92 -12.31
CA ASP A 566 12.61 24.96 -12.78
C ASP A 566 11.93 24.59 -14.11
N ASN A 567 12.67 23.98 -15.04
CA ASN A 567 12.08 23.45 -16.27
C ASN A 567 11.04 22.35 -15.96
N LEU A 568 11.40 21.38 -15.13
CA LEU A 568 10.52 20.28 -14.73
C LEU A 568 9.29 20.80 -13.98
N ARG A 569 9.44 21.77 -13.07
CA ARG A 569 8.32 22.45 -12.40
C ARG A 569 7.37 23.08 -13.42
N GLY A 570 7.89 23.81 -14.40
CA GLY A 570 7.06 24.42 -15.45
C GLY A 570 6.33 23.37 -16.31
N ARG A 571 6.98 22.25 -16.63
CA ARG A 571 6.35 21.11 -17.32
C ARG A 571 5.24 20.49 -16.46
N LEU A 572 5.49 20.30 -15.17
CA LEU A 572 4.54 19.72 -14.23
C LEU A 572 3.29 20.60 -14.10
N GLN A 573 3.45 21.92 -13.94
CA GLN A 573 2.34 22.87 -13.87
C GLN A 573 1.50 22.85 -15.16
N ARG A 574 2.13 22.84 -16.34
CA ARG A 574 1.41 22.73 -17.62
C ARG A 574 0.64 21.42 -17.77
N ALA A 575 1.27 20.30 -17.39
CA ALA A 575 0.64 18.98 -17.42
C ALA A 575 -0.54 18.92 -16.45
N PHE A 576 -0.41 19.50 -15.25
CA PHE A 576 -1.48 19.54 -14.27
C PHE A 576 -2.65 20.42 -14.71
N LEU A 577 -2.36 21.58 -15.31
CA LEU A 577 -3.39 22.45 -15.88
C LEU A 577 -4.18 21.73 -16.98
N LYS A 578 -3.48 21.04 -17.89
CA LYS A 578 -4.12 20.19 -18.91
C LYS A 578 -5.00 19.13 -18.25
N TYR A 579 -4.50 18.41 -17.25
CA TYR A 579 -5.29 17.40 -16.52
C TYR A 579 -6.58 17.99 -15.89
N LYS A 580 -6.49 19.18 -15.30
CA LYS A 580 -7.61 19.88 -14.63
C LYS A 580 -8.65 20.39 -15.63
N GLU A 581 -8.22 20.94 -16.75
CA GLU A 581 -9.09 21.52 -17.78
C GLU A 581 -9.59 20.49 -18.81
N ALA A 582 -8.90 19.35 -18.94
CA ALA A 582 -9.21 18.32 -19.91
C ALA A 582 -10.61 17.75 -19.70
N ASN A 583 -11.54 18.23 -20.50
CA ASN A 583 -12.80 17.57 -20.79
C ASN A 583 -12.60 16.70 -22.02
N VAL A 584 -12.70 15.38 -21.86
CA VAL A 584 -12.58 14.46 -23.00
C VAL A 584 -13.83 14.61 -23.87
N GLY A 585 -13.70 15.44 -24.91
CA GLY A 585 -14.69 15.66 -25.94
C GLY A 585 -14.59 14.61 -27.03
N TYR A 586 -15.41 14.78 -28.07
CA TYR A 586 -15.44 13.86 -29.19
C TYR A 586 -14.18 13.93 -30.06
N GLN A 587 -13.52 15.09 -30.11
CA GLN A 587 -12.32 15.29 -30.92
C GLN A 587 -11.14 14.51 -30.33
N GLU A 588 -10.97 14.58 -29.01
CA GLU A 588 -9.94 13.84 -28.28
C GLU A 588 -10.16 12.33 -28.43
N ILE A 589 -11.41 11.88 -28.35
CA ILE A 589 -11.76 10.48 -28.61
C ILE A 589 -11.38 10.09 -30.04
N LEU A 590 -11.71 10.89 -31.06
CA LEU A 590 -11.35 10.57 -32.44
C LEU A 590 -9.84 10.49 -32.64
N SER A 591 -9.06 11.41 -32.05
CA SER A 591 -7.60 11.35 -32.11
C SER A 591 -7.03 10.10 -31.44
N HIS A 592 -7.58 9.68 -30.30
CA HIS A 592 -7.18 8.42 -29.65
C HIS A 592 -7.53 7.20 -30.50
N LEU A 593 -8.73 7.16 -31.10
CA LEU A 593 -9.17 6.06 -31.96
C LEU A 593 -8.33 5.89 -33.23
N GLU A 594 -7.75 6.98 -33.75
CA GLU A 594 -6.88 6.92 -34.93
C GLU A 594 -5.69 5.96 -34.75
N PHE A 595 -5.17 5.87 -33.52
CA PHE A 595 -4.04 5.03 -33.16
C PHE A 595 -4.46 3.70 -32.54
N GLU A 596 -5.44 3.71 -31.63
CA GLU A 596 -5.80 2.54 -30.83
C GLU A 596 -6.87 1.65 -31.47
N ASP A 597 -7.83 2.22 -32.22
CA ASP A 597 -8.97 1.45 -32.73
C ASP A 597 -9.49 2.00 -34.08
N ARG A 598 -8.77 1.63 -35.14
CA ARG A 598 -8.99 2.12 -36.50
C ARG A 598 -10.39 1.81 -37.05
N ASP A 599 -11.01 0.71 -36.63
CA ASP A 599 -12.34 0.33 -37.10
C ASP A 599 -13.40 1.35 -36.64
N TYR A 600 -13.32 1.82 -35.38
CA TYR A 600 -14.19 2.88 -34.90
C TYR A 600 -13.81 4.25 -35.47
N PHE A 601 -12.51 4.54 -35.65
CA PHE A 601 -12.07 5.77 -36.30
C PHE A 601 -12.65 5.89 -37.72
N ASP A 602 -12.52 4.85 -38.54
CA ASP A 602 -13.05 4.81 -39.90
C ASP A 602 -14.59 4.87 -39.92
N ALA A 603 -15.26 4.31 -38.90
CA ALA A 603 -16.71 4.39 -38.74
C ALA A 603 -17.21 5.82 -38.44
N PHE A 604 -16.40 6.63 -37.75
CA PHE A 604 -16.76 7.99 -37.32
C PHE A 604 -16.13 9.10 -38.16
N ARG A 605 -15.16 8.79 -39.01
CA ARG A 605 -14.53 9.77 -39.91
C ARG A 605 -15.53 10.25 -40.96
N VAL A 606 -15.84 11.55 -40.92
CA VAL A 606 -16.72 12.18 -41.91
C VAL A 606 -16.06 12.11 -43.30
N PRO A 607 -16.73 11.54 -44.32
CA PRO A 607 -16.18 11.51 -45.67
C PRO A 607 -16.00 12.92 -46.24
N MET A 608 -14.81 13.22 -46.74
CA MET A 608 -14.57 14.46 -47.49
C MET A 608 -15.21 14.36 -48.88
N SER A 609 -15.84 15.44 -49.34
CA SER A 609 -16.33 15.54 -50.72
C SER A 609 -15.13 15.58 -51.67
N THR A 610 -15.24 14.93 -52.82
CA THR A 610 -14.27 14.96 -53.92
C THR A 610 -14.06 16.37 -54.49
N ASP A 611 -15.00 17.28 -54.23
CA ASP A 611 -15.08 18.59 -54.90
C ASP A 611 -14.70 19.74 -53.94
N GLY A 612 -14.17 19.43 -52.75
CA GLY A 612 -13.81 20.42 -51.71
C GLY A 612 -15.00 21.06 -50.98
N MET A 613 -16.24 20.74 -51.37
CA MET A 613 -17.46 21.31 -50.79
C MET A 613 -17.83 20.65 -49.45
N THR A 614 -18.04 21.44 -48.40
CA THR A 614 -18.47 20.94 -47.09
C THR A 614 -19.98 20.71 -47.07
N ARG A 615 -20.42 19.49 -46.74
CA ARG A 615 -21.86 19.19 -46.63
C ARG A 615 -22.47 19.90 -45.42
N VAL A 616 -23.65 20.49 -45.60
CA VAL A 616 -24.40 21.20 -44.55
C VAL A 616 -25.57 20.36 -44.04
N GLY A 617 -25.85 20.43 -42.73
CA GLY A 617 -26.99 19.75 -42.09
C GLY A 617 -28.32 20.49 -42.27
N LYS A 618 -29.42 19.93 -41.74
CA LYS A 618 -30.80 20.45 -41.86
C LYS A 618 -31.03 21.89 -41.36
N LYS A 619 -30.07 22.50 -40.67
CA LYS A 619 -30.11 23.89 -40.16
C LYS A 619 -29.08 24.83 -40.84
N GLY A 620 -28.50 24.43 -41.97
CA GLY A 620 -27.49 25.24 -42.69
C GLY A 620 -26.09 25.27 -42.04
N GLN A 621 -25.85 24.50 -40.98
CA GLN A 621 -24.54 24.39 -40.33
C GLN A 621 -23.68 23.32 -41.01
N ALA A 622 -22.39 23.61 -41.22
CA ALA A 622 -21.42 22.67 -41.77
C ALA A 622 -21.28 21.42 -40.88
N VAL A 623 -21.21 20.24 -41.50
CA VAL A 623 -20.98 18.98 -40.78
C VAL A 623 -19.54 18.97 -40.26
N GLY A 624 -19.39 19.13 -38.94
CA GLY A 624 -18.10 19.04 -38.28
C GLY A 624 -17.57 17.60 -38.14
N PRO A 625 -16.27 17.42 -37.84
CA PRO A 625 -15.64 16.10 -37.71
C PRO A 625 -16.27 15.21 -36.63
N ASN A 626 -16.90 15.82 -35.63
CA ASN A 626 -17.53 15.12 -34.50
C ASN A 626 -18.97 14.65 -34.79
N TYR A 627 -19.50 14.87 -35.99
CA TYR A 627 -20.92 14.62 -36.31
C TYR A 627 -21.32 13.15 -36.14
N LEU A 628 -20.54 12.23 -36.70
CA LEU A 628 -20.88 10.80 -36.71
C LEU A 628 -20.76 10.19 -35.31
N ILE A 629 -19.69 10.49 -34.57
CA ILE A 629 -19.52 10.00 -33.19
C ILE A 629 -20.59 10.57 -32.25
N SER A 630 -21.01 11.83 -32.42
CA SER A 630 -22.11 12.43 -31.64
C SER A 630 -23.46 11.77 -31.95
N LYS A 631 -23.74 11.46 -33.22
CA LYS A 631 -24.95 10.71 -33.61
C LYS A 631 -24.94 9.30 -33.03
N TRP A 632 -23.80 8.62 -33.15
CA TRP A 632 -23.63 7.27 -32.66
C TRP A 632 -23.78 7.19 -31.13
N SER A 633 -23.16 8.12 -30.38
CA SER A 633 -23.24 8.19 -28.91
C SER A 633 -24.67 8.36 -28.40
N ASN A 634 -25.49 9.12 -29.16
CA ASN A 634 -26.88 9.41 -28.83
C ASN A 634 -27.84 8.30 -29.30
N GLY A 635 -27.33 7.18 -29.81
CA GLY A 635 -28.14 6.04 -30.27
C GLY A 635 -28.80 6.26 -31.63
N SER A 636 -28.45 7.32 -32.35
CA SER A 636 -28.94 7.57 -33.72
C SER A 636 -28.15 6.76 -34.75
N ASP A 637 -28.71 6.61 -35.95
CA ASP A 637 -27.98 6.12 -37.11
C ASP A 637 -27.05 7.20 -37.70
N ALA A 638 -26.27 6.85 -38.71
CA ALA A 638 -25.31 7.75 -39.36
C ALA A 638 -25.96 8.91 -40.16
N GLY A 639 -27.30 9.06 -40.09
CA GLY A 639 -28.06 10.11 -40.74
C GLY A 639 -27.79 10.18 -42.25
N MET A 640 -27.38 11.35 -42.73
CA MET A 640 -27.13 11.61 -44.16
C MET A 640 -26.00 10.79 -44.79
N PHE A 641 -25.18 10.10 -44.00
CA PHE A 641 -24.10 9.25 -44.51
C PHE A 641 -24.42 7.75 -44.43
N LYS A 642 -25.66 7.37 -44.07
CA LYS A 642 -26.08 5.97 -43.89
C LYS A 642 -25.76 5.04 -45.07
N GLN A 643 -25.83 5.55 -46.30
CA GLN A 643 -25.56 4.77 -47.52
C GLN A 643 -24.10 4.87 -48.01
N HIS A 644 -23.23 5.58 -47.29
CA HIS A 644 -21.83 5.72 -47.70
C HIS A 644 -21.07 4.40 -47.49
N ALA A 645 -20.26 4.01 -48.48
CA ALA A 645 -19.58 2.70 -48.50
C ALA A 645 -18.78 2.39 -47.21
N ARG A 646 -18.14 3.39 -46.59
CA ARG A 646 -17.40 3.23 -45.32
C ARG A 646 -18.31 2.90 -44.13
N ILE A 647 -19.50 3.51 -44.06
CA ILE A 647 -20.45 3.26 -42.96
C ILE A 647 -21.14 1.91 -43.14
N LEU A 648 -21.39 1.50 -44.39
CA LEU A 648 -21.88 0.16 -44.70
C LEU A 648 -20.86 -0.93 -44.33
N LYS A 649 -19.56 -0.67 -44.52
CA LYS A 649 -18.49 -1.56 -44.04
C LYS A 649 -18.41 -1.61 -42.51
N ALA A 650 -18.64 -0.50 -41.83
CA ALA A 650 -18.67 -0.42 -40.36
C ALA A 650 -20.02 -0.84 -39.73
N SER A 651 -20.76 -1.75 -40.37
CA SER A 651 -22.10 -2.15 -39.93
C SER A 651 -22.13 -2.68 -38.48
N MET A 652 -21.10 -3.40 -38.06
CA MET A 652 -20.96 -3.91 -36.69
C MET A 652 -20.95 -2.78 -35.66
N VAL A 653 -20.17 -1.72 -35.89
CA VAL A 653 -20.08 -0.54 -35.01
C VAL A 653 -21.44 0.17 -34.94
N TRP A 654 -22.09 0.38 -36.08
CA TRP A 654 -23.38 1.06 -36.15
C TRP A 654 -24.57 0.21 -35.67
N SER A 655 -24.43 -1.12 -35.59
CA SER A 655 -25.46 -2.02 -35.02
C SER A 655 -25.42 -2.15 -33.49
N MET A 656 -24.42 -1.56 -32.83
CA MET A 656 -24.29 -1.67 -31.37
C MET A 656 -25.50 -1.09 -30.63
N ALA A 657 -25.95 -1.77 -29.58
CA ALA A 657 -27.05 -1.31 -28.73
C ALA A 657 -26.68 0.00 -27.99
N PRO A 658 -27.62 0.94 -27.76
CA PRO A 658 -27.31 2.23 -27.13
C PRO A 658 -26.61 2.15 -25.77
N ALA A 659 -26.87 1.10 -24.98
CA ALA A 659 -26.16 0.87 -23.72
C ALA A 659 -24.67 0.53 -23.93
N ALA A 660 -24.37 -0.34 -24.90
CA ALA A 660 -23.00 -0.72 -25.26
C ALA A 660 -22.22 0.46 -25.83
N ARG A 661 -22.86 1.32 -26.64
CA ARG A 661 -22.23 2.56 -27.16
C ARG A 661 -21.82 3.51 -26.04
N ARG A 662 -22.70 3.74 -25.06
CA ARG A 662 -22.40 4.58 -23.89
C ARG A 662 -21.25 3.99 -23.05
N ALA A 663 -21.26 2.67 -22.83
CA ALA A 663 -20.18 1.99 -22.12
C ALA A 663 -18.84 2.14 -22.84
N GLN A 664 -18.83 2.00 -24.17
CA GLN A 664 -17.62 2.14 -24.98
C GLN A 664 -17.07 3.58 -24.97
N ILE A 665 -17.93 4.60 -25.03
CA ILE A 665 -17.49 6.00 -24.89
C ILE A 665 -16.90 6.26 -23.51
N SER A 666 -17.55 5.77 -22.46
CA SER A 666 -17.01 5.89 -21.10
C SER A 666 -15.65 5.21 -20.97
N LYS A 667 -15.46 4.07 -21.66
CA LYS A 667 -14.18 3.36 -21.72
C LYS A 667 -13.10 4.25 -22.37
N TRP A 668 -13.32 4.75 -23.58
CA TRP A 668 -12.33 5.62 -24.25
C TRP A 668 -12.02 6.89 -23.45
N LYS A 669 -13.02 7.47 -22.79
CA LYS A 669 -12.80 8.61 -21.90
C LYS A 669 -11.88 8.26 -20.73
N LEU A 670 -12.07 7.10 -20.13
CA LEU A 670 -11.22 6.61 -19.04
C LEU A 670 -9.80 6.30 -19.53
N ASP A 671 -9.67 5.67 -20.70
CA ASP A 671 -8.37 5.32 -21.28
C ASP A 671 -7.53 6.59 -21.57
N ILE A 672 -8.13 7.61 -22.19
CA ILE A 672 -7.49 8.91 -22.43
C ILE A 672 -7.10 9.58 -21.11
N GLN A 673 -7.98 9.57 -20.11
CA GLN A 673 -7.67 10.13 -18.79
C GLN A 673 -6.52 9.39 -18.10
N ASN A 674 -6.44 8.07 -18.24
CA ASN A 674 -5.35 7.26 -17.71
C ASN A 674 -4.02 7.67 -18.35
N GLU A 675 -3.97 7.84 -19.67
CA GLU A 675 -2.77 8.28 -20.39
C GLU A 675 -2.31 9.69 -19.97
N GLU A 676 -3.24 10.63 -19.83
CA GLU A 676 -2.95 11.99 -19.38
C GLU A 676 -2.38 12.00 -17.95
N VAL A 677 -3.01 11.23 -17.06
CA VAL A 677 -2.58 11.13 -15.65
C VAL A 677 -1.24 10.38 -15.54
N ALA A 678 -1.00 9.35 -16.35
CA ALA A 678 0.28 8.65 -16.41
C ALA A 678 1.41 9.57 -16.90
N THR A 679 1.13 10.43 -17.89
CA THR A 679 2.09 11.45 -18.35
C THR A 679 2.41 12.45 -17.23
N LEU A 680 1.39 12.93 -16.53
CA LEU A 680 1.55 13.82 -15.38
C LEU A 680 2.40 13.17 -14.28
N GLN A 681 2.11 11.91 -13.94
CA GLN A 681 2.86 11.13 -12.97
C GLN A 681 4.33 10.97 -13.36
N ALA A 682 4.63 10.67 -14.64
CA ALA A 682 6.01 10.52 -15.12
C ALA A 682 6.80 11.83 -14.95
N ILE A 683 6.22 12.97 -15.33
CA ILE A 683 6.85 14.28 -15.12
C ILE A 683 7.05 14.58 -13.63
N ALA A 684 6.08 14.21 -12.80
CA ALA A 684 6.15 14.43 -11.36
C ALA A 684 7.21 13.56 -10.67
N ARG A 685 7.45 12.35 -11.18
CA ARG A 685 8.55 11.48 -10.76
C ARG A 685 9.90 12.08 -11.14
N ASP A 686 10.06 12.54 -12.37
CA ASP A 686 11.32 13.15 -12.82
C ASP A 686 11.67 14.42 -12.03
N TYR A 687 10.65 15.13 -11.50
CA TYR A 687 10.85 16.31 -10.66
C TYR A 687 11.32 15.99 -9.23
N ASN A 688 10.83 14.90 -8.63
CA ASN A 688 11.14 14.50 -7.26
C ASN A 688 12.56 13.96 -7.12
#